data_AF-A0A7Y5IYX5-F1
#
_entry.id   AF-A0A7Y5IYX5-F1
#
_cell.length_a   1.000
_cell.length_b   1.000
_cell.length_c   1.000
_cell.angle_alpha   90.00
_cell.angle_beta   90.00
_cell.angle_gamma   90.00
#
_symmetry.space_group_name_H-M   'P 1'
#
loop_
_entity.id
_entity.type
_entity.pdbx_description
1 polymer ?
#
loop_
_entity_poly.entity_id
_entity_poly.type
_entity_poly.pdbx_seq_one_letter_code
_entity_poly.pdbx_strand_id
1 'polypeptide(L)'
;MDDLLTLQQRVGEKRAQHNAAAEAFYQSLQQWSFTGDAIRNKEAKEGRRLPATDELVKKYNALRVKAETEQQKCRSAQIALDDARLQVSKIAKPQKLLEQIPADLPFLLLPLRLEARYITFRHVVRNIPRADVVDVSTYMAGKTTSCPEFVVSEDGLLTYQIPAVHAISPNNDLINALKSGTLKPASGQLIKRKADREELWIRIYPDEVFKEGLEKKLLESEWEAGKAFWQKLGSGTDPETLWVEHWSGMSAPRAAWIVRNTQPKNYTPGGAFPASPAFPDVFLKNGAYTQAPLTRLLPDHFVVRLEKKDGTTKEFTGNLIPEPLTLGLDPTYDPFNKESDGGFSSDGLKLKTPEQLRWMHDLQTAEEKGMAIRIDLNEHPEFKDGVDRIFVLGAKTSADATEGSRLLHHQLNNFLYKESGLAILPQGTPTNNYLGQQSGLKQQERTAKSYFQSELTRPITGDTDQNRLFQALGLPDGLRLPNGNTADIREALLMNRLLYPATWGYYLLQFFTPDLNEAMREQIRQFFINRVSARGFLPVLQLNNQPYGIIPTTSFSHWQYKNPSAEEQFLSRLWTQFLSKLNEHIWQPAAATVMAASNAGNAGKFDEPFLKMLGLNASAAQFHHQLVIGSGFQMALVSSTIPQFVRPFAHLERDAKFKSD
;
A
#
# COMPACT_ATOMS: atom_id res chain seq x y z
N MET A 1 -35.35 2.30 -9.71
CA MET A 1 -33.98 2.40 -9.17
C MET A 1 -33.08 2.59 -10.37
N ASP A 2 -32.19 3.57 -10.33
CA ASP A 2 -31.17 3.75 -11.38
C ASP A 2 -30.29 2.48 -11.42
N ASP A 3 -29.91 2.04 -12.61
CA ASP A 3 -28.97 0.93 -12.81
C ASP A 3 -27.57 1.33 -12.29
N LEU A 4 -26.78 0.35 -11.84
CA LEU A 4 -25.45 0.58 -11.25
C LEU A 4 -24.56 1.39 -12.20
N LEU A 5 -24.58 1.08 -13.50
CA LEU A 5 -23.80 1.77 -14.50
C LEU A 5 -24.15 3.27 -14.60
N THR A 6 -25.45 3.60 -14.56
CA THR A 6 -25.91 5.00 -14.60
C THR A 6 -25.41 5.80 -13.40
N LEU A 7 -25.35 5.18 -12.22
CA LEU A 7 -24.83 5.84 -11.04
C LEU A 7 -23.32 5.97 -11.03
N GLN A 8 -22.60 4.97 -11.55
CA GLN A 8 -21.15 5.06 -11.76
C GLN A 8 -20.80 6.22 -12.70
N GLN A 9 -21.54 6.39 -13.80
CA GLN A 9 -21.38 7.50 -14.73
C GLN A 9 -21.64 8.85 -14.03
N ARG A 10 -22.72 8.95 -13.26
CA ARG A 10 -23.04 10.15 -12.46
C ARG A 10 -21.91 10.48 -11.46
N VAL A 11 -21.35 9.48 -10.79
CA VAL A 11 -20.19 9.68 -9.90
C VAL A 11 -18.98 10.18 -10.69
N GLY A 12 -18.71 9.61 -11.87
CA GLY A 12 -17.64 10.07 -12.76
C GLY A 12 -17.77 11.55 -13.14
N GLU A 13 -18.98 12.00 -13.50
CA GLU A 13 -19.26 13.40 -13.78
C GLU A 13 -19.02 14.31 -12.57
N LYS A 14 -19.52 13.92 -11.38
CA LYS A 14 -19.29 14.68 -10.14
C LYS A 14 -17.82 14.73 -9.75
N ARG A 15 -17.08 13.64 -9.98
CA ARG A 15 -15.63 13.59 -9.75
C ARG A 15 -14.89 14.54 -10.69
N ALA A 16 -15.28 14.62 -11.96
CA ALA A 16 -14.73 15.58 -12.90
C ALA A 16 -15.03 17.04 -12.50
N GLN A 17 -16.25 17.33 -12.06
CA GLN A 17 -16.66 18.64 -11.55
C GLN A 17 -15.86 19.05 -10.31
N HIS A 18 -15.69 18.14 -9.34
CA HIS A 18 -14.86 18.38 -8.16
C HIS A 18 -13.39 18.64 -8.54
N ASN A 19 -12.81 17.83 -9.42
CA ASN A 19 -11.42 18.03 -9.86
C ASN A 19 -11.22 19.38 -10.57
N ALA A 20 -12.17 19.83 -11.38
CA ALA A 20 -12.13 21.14 -12.03
C ALA A 20 -12.24 22.29 -11.01
N ALA A 21 -13.14 22.17 -10.03
CA ALA A 21 -13.29 23.16 -8.96
C ALA A 21 -12.05 23.23 -8.05
N ALA A 22 -11.44 22.09 -7.72
CA ALA A 22 -10.21 22.02 -6.95
C ALA A 22 -9.03 22.69 -7.67
N GLU A 23 -8.91 22.48 -8.98
CA GLU A 23 -7.90 23.14 -9.81
C GLU A 23 -8.12 24.66 -9.88
N ALA A 24 -9.37 25.13 -10.04
CA ALA A 24 -9.70 26.55 -10.05
C ALA A 24 -9.44 27.24 -8.70
N PHE A 25 -9.75 26.56 -7.60
CA PHE A 25 -9.42 27.00 -6.25
C PHE A 25 -7.91 27.10 -6.05
N TYR A 26 -7.17 26.06 -6.43
CA TYR A 26 -5.71 26.05 -6.34
C TYR A 26 -5.08 27.20 -7.15
N GLN A 27 -5.53 27.44 -8.39
CA GLN A 27 -5.02 28.55 -9.20
C GLN A 27 -5.31 29.92 -8.57
N SER A 28 -6.50 30.12 -8.02
CA SER A 28 -6.84 31.37 -7.33
C SER A 28 -6.00 31.57 -6.08
N LEU A 29 -5.74 30.50 -5.32
CA LEU A 29 -4.89 30.52 -4.13
C LEU A 29 -3.43 30.88 -4.49
N GLN A 30 -2.87 30.28 -5.54
CA GLN A 30 -1.51 30.58 -5.99
C GLN A 30 -1.40 32.03 -6.49
N GLN A 31 -2.37 32.54 -7.26
CA GLN A 31 -2.40 33.96 -7.68
C GLN A 31 -2.41 34.92 -6.50
N TRP A 32 -3.21 34.60 -5.47
CA TRP A 32 -3.27 35.36 -4.23
C TRP A 32 -1.91 35.34 -3.51
N SER A 33 -1.30 34.16 -3.39
CA SER A 33 0.00 33.96 -2.73
C SER A 33 1.13 34.72 -3.42
N PHE A 34 1.24 34.64 -4.76
CA PHE A 34 2.19 35.42 -5.55
C PHE A 34 2.01 36.93 -5.40
N THR A 35 0.77 37.41 -5.30
CA THR A 35 0.53 38.84 -5.09
C THR A 35 0.97 39.26 -3.69
N GLY A 36 0.82 38.38 -2.69
CA GLY A 36 1.36 38.58 -1.35
C GLY A 36 2.90 38.66 -1.33
N ASP A 37 3.58 37.78 -2.07
CA ASP A 37 5.04 37.84 -2.26
C ASP A 37 5.49 39.15 -2.93
N ALA A 38 4.77 39.59 -3.95
CA ALA A 38 5.05 40.85 -4.63
C ALA A 38 4.91 42.07 -3.70
N ILE A 39 3.90 42.08 -2.82
CA ILE A 39 3.73 43.09 -1.78
C ILE A 39 4.92 43.08 -0.83
N ARG A 40 5.28 41.91 -0.26
CA ARG A 40 6.42 41.78 0.66
C ARG A 40 7.72 42.28 0.03
N ASN A 41 7.97 41.93 -1.23
CA ASN A 41 9.16 42.36 -1.95
C ASN A 41 9.19 43.87 -2.20
N LYS A 42 8.03 44.50 -2.46
CA LYS A 42 7.93 45.96 -2.63
C LYS A 42 8.08 46.69 -1.31
N GLU A 43 7.45 46.20 -0.23
CA GLU A 43 7.60 46.75 1.12
C GLU A 43 9.05 46.68 1.62
N ALA A 44 9.74 45.56 1.36
CA ALA A 44 11.15 45.41 1.70
C ALA A 44 12.05 46.41 0.93
N LYS A 45 11.71 46.73 -0.32
CA LYS A 45 12.45 47.73 -1.12
C LYS A 45 12.18 49.17 -0.68
N GLU A 46 10.94 49.48 -0.31
CA GLU A 46 10.54 50.83 0.11
C GLU A 46 10.76 51.11 1.60
N GLY A 47 11.04 50.08 2.41
CA GLY A 47 11.24 50.21 3.87
C GLY A 47 9.98 50.62 4.63
N ARG A 48 8.80 50.51 4.01
CA ARG A 48 7.51 50.91 4.57
C ARG A 48 6.40 49.97 4.10
N ARG A 49 5.32 49.90 4.88
CA ARG A 49 4.12 49.16 4.52
C ARG A 49 3.36 49.87 3.38
N LEU A 50 2.84 49.12 2.42
CA LEU A 50 2.06 49.70 1.32
C LEU A 50 0.70 50.20 1.83
N PRO A 51 0.23 51.39 1.39
CA PRO A 51 -1.08 51.89 1.74
C PRO A 51 -2.18 51.04 1.07
N ALA A 52 -3.38 51.02 1.67
CA ALA A 52 -4.53 50.29 1.12
C ALA A 52 -4.98 50.77 -0.28
N THR A 53 -4.55 51.96 -0.70
CA THR A 53 -4.84 52.54 -2.01
C THR A 53 -3.95 51.99 -3.13
N ASP A 54 -2.83 51.34 -2.80
CA ASP A 54 -1.90 50.73 -3.75
C ASP A 54 -2.58 49.64 -4.59
N GLU A 55 -2.29 49.60 -5.89
CA GLU A 55 -2.90 48.64 -6.82
C GLU A 55 -2.63 47.18 -6.45
N LEU A 56 -1.45 46.86 -5.90
CA LEU A 56 -1.12 45.50 -5.47
C LEU A 56 -1.96 45.07 -4.27
N VAL A 57 -2.19 45.99 -3.32
CA VAL A 57 -3.00 45.72 -2.13
C VAL A 57 -4.48 45.55 -2.53
N LYS A 58 -4.99 46.38 -3.45
CA LYS A 58 -6.33 46.20 -4.03
C LYS A 58 -6.48 44.86 -4.75
N LYS A 59 -5.49 44.50 -5.59
CA LYS A 59 -5.46 43.22 -6.31
C LYS A 59 -5.39 42.03 -5.35
N TYR A 60 -4.58 42.12 -4.31
CA TYR A 60 -4.47 41.09 -3.27
C TYR A 60 -5.81 40.82 -2.57
N ASN A 61 -6.51 41.88 -2.17
CA ASN A 61 -7.82 41.75 -1.53
C ASN A 61 -8.87 41.18 -2.50
N ALA A 62 -8.87 41.60 -3.76
CA ALA A 62 -9.77 41.04 -4.78
C ALA A 62 -9.51 39.55 -5.05
N LEU A 63 -8.23 39.16 -5.12
CA LEU A 63 -7.84 37.75 -5.30
C LEU A 63 -8.16 36.89 -4.09
N ARG A 64 -8.10 37.45 -2.87
CA ARG A 64 -8.55 36.76 -1.65
C ARG A 64 -10.04 36.40 -1.74
N VAL A 65 -10.89 37.38 -2.06
CA VAL A 65 -12.35 37.15 -2.19
C VAL A 65 -12.64 36.13 -3.30
N LYS A 66 -11.90 36.19 -4.41
CA LYS A 66 -11.98 35.19 -5.47
C LYS A 66 -11.60 33.79 -4.97
N ALA A 67 -10.49 33.65 -4.24
CA ALA A 67 -10.05 32.37 -3.68
C ALA A 67 -11.07 31.81 -2.68
N GLU A 68 -11.66 32.64 -1.82
CA GLU A 68 -12.75 32.25 -0.90
C GLU A 68 -14.00 31.76 -1.66
N THR A 69 -14.35 32.43 -2.76
CA THR A 69 -15.48 32.03 -3.64
C THR A 69 -15.21 30.69 -4.32
N GLU A 70 -14.02 30.49 -4.88
CA GLU A 70 -13.63 29.21 -5.50
C GLU A 70 -13.52 28.08 -4.45
N GLN A 71 -13.11 28.41 -3.21
CA GLN A 71 -13.12 27.44 -2.10
C GLN A 71 -14.54 26.94 -1.81
N GLN A 72 -15.53 27.85 -1.77
CA GLN A 72 -16.93 27.48 -1.56
C GLN A 72 -17.47 26.59 -2.69
N LYS A 73 -17.13 26.90 -3.95
CA LYS A 73 -17.47 26.05 -5.11
C LYS A 73 -16.80 24.68 -5.02
N CYS A 74 -15.55 24.61 -4.59
CA CYS A 74 -14.85 23.34 -4.37
C CYS A 74 -15.54 22.49 -3.29
N ARG A 75 -15.94 23.12 -2.17
CA ARG A 75 -16.67 22.45 -1.08
C ARG A 75 -18.04 21.95 -1.55
N SER A 76 -18.80 22.75 -2.30
CA SER A 76 -20.11 22.31 -2.81
C SER A 76 -19.98 21.17 -3.83
N ALA A 77 -18.95 21.20 -4.68
CA ALA A 77 -18.64 20.10 -5.60
C ALA A 77 -18.22 18.82 -4.87
N GLN A 78 -17.47 18.93 -3.77
CA GLN A 78 -17.11 17.79 -2.92
C GLN A 78 -18.35 17.15 -2.27
N ILE A 79 -19.26 17.96 -1.70
CA ILE A 79 -20.51 17.46 -1.12
C ILE A 79 -21.34 16.72 -2.19
N ALA A 80 -21.45 17.29 -3.39
CA ALA A 80 -22.17 16.65 -4.49
C ALA A 80 -21.54 15.31 -4.94
N LEU A 81 -20.22 15.18 -4.88
CA LEU A 81 -19.51 13.93 -5.14
C LEU A 81 -19.79 12.90 -4.03
N ASP A 82 -19.70 13.30 -2.78
CA ASP A 82 -19.95 12.41 -1.64
C ASP A 82 -21.40 11.91 -1.63
N ASP A 83 -22.36 12.78 -1.94
CA ASP A 83 -23.78 12.41 -2.09
C ASP A 83 -23.99 11.39 -3.22
N ALA A 84 -23.35 11.59 -4.37
CA ALA A 84 -23.43 10.65 -5.49
C ALA A 84 -22.84 9.29 -5.14
N ARG A 85 -21.70 9.25 -4.44
CA ARG A 85 -21.09 8.00 -3.96
C ARG A 85 -21.94 7.31 -2.90
N LEU A 86 -22.54 8.08 -2.00
CA LEU A 86 -23.45 7.57 -0.99
C LEU A 86 -24.69 6.92 -1.62
N GLN A 87 -25.20 7.45 -2.73
CA GLN A 87 -26.30 6.82 -3.49
C GLN A 87 -25.92 5.42 -3.99
N VAL A 88 -24.69 5.21 -4.48
CA VAL A 88 -24.21 3.88 -4.90
C VAL A 88 -24.19 2.93 -3.70
N SER A 89 -23.63 3.36 -2.57
CA SER A 89 -23.55 2.52 -1.35
C SER A 89 -24.90 2.12 -0.76
N LYS A 90 -25.97 2.88 -1.06
CA LYS A 90 -27.33 2.63 -0.56
C LYS A 90 -28.09 1.56 -1.34
N ILE A 91 -27.67 1.25 -2.56
CA ILE A 91 -28.40 0.29 -3.42
C ILE A 91 -28.26 -1.13 -2.89
N ALA A 92 -27.04 -1.53 -2.56
CA ALA A 92 -26.75 -2.85 -2.05
C ALA A 92 -25.42 -2.86 -1.31
N LYS A 93 -25.18 -3.94 -0.56
CA LYS A 93 -23.87 -4.19 0.04
C LYS A 93 -22.80 -4.36 -1.06
N PRO A 94 -21.53 -4.04 -0.80
CA PRO A 94 -20.45 -4.13 -1.81
C PRO A 94 -20.41 -5.47 -2.56
N GLN A 95 -20.62 -6.59 -1.87
CA GLN A 95 -20.64 -7.93 -2.46
C GLN A 95 -21.71 -8.07 -3.56
N LYS A 96 -22.90 -7.52 -3.32
CA LYS A 96 -24.03 -7.56 -4.26
C LYS A 96 -23.86 -6.60 -5.44
N LEU A 97 -23.11 -5.51 -5.25
CA LEU A 97 -22.73 -4.63 -6.35
C LEU A 97 -21.71 -5.31 -7.27
N LEU A 98 -20.76 -6.06 -6.70
CA LEU A 98 -19.78 -6.83 -7.48
C LEU A 98 -20.42 -7.94 -8.33
N GLU A 99 -21.49 -8.58 -7.85
CA GLU A 99 -22.25 -9.57 -8.63
C GLU A 99 -22.87 -8.99 -9.92
N GLN A 100 -23.04 -7.67 -10.02
CA GLN A 100 -23.59 -6.99 -11.20
C GLN A 100 -22.50 -6.65 -12.22
N ILE A 101 -21.22 -6.76 -11.85
CA ILE A 101 -20.09 -6.45 -12.75
C ILE A 101 -19.81 -7.69 -13.63
N PRO A 102 -19.62 -7.51 -14.95
CA PRO A 102 -19.27 -8.62 -15.84
C PRO A 102 -17.99 -9.35 -15.40
N ALA A 103 -18.04 -10.69 -15.41
CA ALA A 103 -16.94 -11.54 -14.93
C ALA A 103 -15.68 -11.52 -15.83
N ASP A 104 -15.81 -11.00 -17.06
CA ASP A 104 -14.73 -10.78 -18.03
C ASP A 104 -13.97 -9.47 -17.78
N LEU A 105 -14.43 -8.64 -16.84
CA LEU A 105 -13.71 -7.43 -16.43
C LEU A 105 -12.70 -7.75 -15.31
N PRO A 106 -11.39 -7.56 -15.55
CA PRO A 106 -10.37 -7.84 -14.53
C PRO A 106 -10.38 -6.80 -13.42
N PHE A 107 -10.15 -7.25 -12.19
CA PHE A 107 -9.92 -6.37 -11.03
C PHE A 107 -8.43 -6.28 -10.72
N LEU A 108 -7.92 -5.06 -10.62
CA LEU A 108 -6.57 -4.81 -10.09
C LEU A 108 -6.63 -4.69 -8.56
N LEU A 109 -6.09 -5.68 -7.86
CA LEU A 109 -5.95 -5.64 -6.41
C LEU A 109 -4.63 -4.98 -6.04
N LEU A 110 -4.70 -3.98 -5.16
CA LEU A 110 -3.55 -3.23 -4.67
C LEU A 110 -3.27 -3.57 -3.20
N PRO A 111 -1.99 -3.67 -2.80
CA PRO A 111 -1.60 -4.12 -1.47
C PRO A 111 -1.93 -3.10 -0.37
N LEU A 112 -2.35 -3.61 0.79
CA LEU A 112 -2.64 -2.82 1.99
C LEU A 112 -1.78 -3.32 3.14
N ARG A 113 -1.54 -2.45 4.14
CA ARG A 113 -0.94 -2.85 5.40
C ARG A 113 -2.04 -2.96 6.45
N LEU A 114 -2.03 -4.05 7.21
CA LEU A 114 -3.04 -4.34 8.21
C LEU A 114 -2.41 -4.38 9.59
N GLU A 115 -3.16 -3.87 10.56
CA GLU A 115 -2.86 -4.02 11.97
C GLU A 115 -4.10 -4.55 12.68
N ALA A 116 -3.97 -5.74 13.28
CA ALA A 116 -5.04 -6.37 14.04
C ALA A 116 -4.64 -6.47 15.51
N ARG A 117 -5.53 -6.06 16.43
CA ARG A 117 -5.28 -6.08 17.88
C ARG A 117 -6.52 -6.55 18.62
N TYR A 118 -6.35 -7.52 19.53
CA TYR A 118 -7.36 -7.85 20.53
C TYR A 118 -7.25 -6.88 21.70
N ILE A 119 -8.36 -6.25 22.06
CA ILE A 119 -8.43 -5.26 23.14
C ILE A 119 -9.52 -5.68 24.13
N THR A 120 -9.17 -5.63 25.41
CA THR A 120 -10.12 -5.86 26.51
C THR A 120 -10.32 -4.56 27.29
N PHE A 121 -11.53 -4.03 27.20
CA PHE A 121 -11.96 -2.91 28.02
C PHE A 121 -12.49 -3.41 29.36
N ARG A 122 -11.71 -3.14 30.40
CA ARG A 122 -12.12 -3.35 31.78
C ARG A 122 -12.73 -2.08 32.33
N HIS A 123 -13.92 -2.18 32.90
CA HIS A 123 -14.59 -1.05 33.51
C HIS A 123 -14.12 -0.89 34.96
N VAL A 124 -13.63 0.31 35.30
CA VAL A 124 -13.23 0.69 36.66
C VAL A 124 -14.19 1.74 37.18
N VAL A 125 -14.69 1.55 38.40
CA VAL A 125 -15.52 2.54 39.07
C VAL A 125 -14.61 3.51 39.81
N ARG A 126 -14.77 4.81 39.56
CA ARG A 126 -14.04 5.89 40.23
C ARG A 126 -15.00 6.66 41.15
N ASN A 127 -14.45 7.37 42.15
CA ASN A 127 -15.21 8.21 43.09
C ASN A 127 -16.29 7.45 43.85
N ILE A 128 -15.97 6.25 44.34
CA ILE A 128 -16.91 5.45 45.13
C ILE A 128 -17.19 6.17 46.46
N PRO A 129 -18.44 6.58 46.74
CA PRO A 129 -18.80 7.15 48.03
C PRO A 129 -18.53 6.13 49.15
N ARG A 130 -18.04 6.57 50.32
CA ARG A 130 -17.83 5.68 51.46
C ARG A 130 -19.09 4.89 51.86
N ALA A 131 -20.27 5.47 51.64
CA ALA A 131 -21.56 4.83 51.92
C ALA A 131 -21.85 3.62 51.00
N ASP A 132 -21.23 3.53 49.83
CA ASP A 132 -21.40 2.45 48.85
C ASP A 132 -20.37 1.32 49.01
N VAL A 133 -19.43 1.48 49.95
CA VAL A 133 -18.44 0.46 50.30
C VAL A 133 -19.00 -0.45 51.40
N VAL A 134 -18.84 -1.76 51.23
CA VAL A 134 -19.22 -2.73 52.26
C VAL A 134 -18.08 -2.86 53.26
N ASP A 135 -18.33 -2.48 54.52
CA ASP A 135 -17.40 -2.73 55.61
C ASP A 135 -17.49 -4.20 56.05
N VAL A 136 -16.41 -4.94 55.79
CA VAL A 136 -16.29 -6.37 56.14
C VAL A 136 -15.50 -6.59 57.42
N SER A 137 -14.99 -5.53 58.07
CA SER A 137 -14.10 -5.62 59.24
C SER A 137 -14.76 -6.33 60.42
N THR A 138 -16.04 -6.04 60.66
CA THR A 138 -16.86 -6.67 61.71
C THR A 138 -17.20 -8.13 61.39
N TYR A 139 -17.34 -8.48 60.11
CA TYR A 139 -17.63 -9.84 59.66
C TYR A 139 -16.38 -10.74 59.62
N MET A 140 -15.20 -10.14 59.48
CA MET A 140 -13.91 -10.82 59.34
C MET A 140 -13.08 -10.87 60.64
N ALA A 141 -13.63 -10.44 61.77
CA ALA A 141 -12.97 -10.47 63.07
C ALA A 141 -12.42 -11.88 63.37
N GLY A 142 -11.08 -12.02 63.38
CA GLY A 142 -10.37 -13.27 63.65
C GLY A 142 -9.91 -14.09 62.44
N LYS A 143 -10.13 -13.65 61.18
CA LYS A 143 -9.69 -14.36 59.97
C LYS A 143 -8.59 -13.58 59.21
N THR A 144 -7.41 -14.18 59.03
CA THR A 144 -6.30 -13.64 58.22
C THR A 144 -6.53 -13.89 56.73
N THR A 145 -7.17 -12.95 56.03
CA THR A 145 -7.13 -12.90 54.57
C THR A 145 -6.97 -11.44 54.13
N SER A 146 -6.02 -11.21 53.23
CA SER A 146 -5.76 -9.91 52.61
C SER A 146 -7.01 -9.42 51.88
N CYS A 147 -7.61 -8.33 52.34
CA CYS A 147 -8.60 -7.61 51.54
C CYS A 147 -7.86 -6.94 50.37
N PRO A 148 -8.38 -6.95 49.14
CA PRO A 148 -7.80 -6.17 48.07
C PRO A 148 -7.89 -4.69 48.48
N GLU A 149 -6.72 -4.08 48.74
CA GLU A 149 -6.63 -2.68 49.14
C GLU A 149 -7.12 -1.77 48.00
N PHE A 150 -7.90 -0.76 48.36
CA PHE A 150 -8.21 0.34 47.45
C PHE A 150 -6.91 1.03 47.08
N VAL A 151 -6.61 1.13 45.79
CA VAL A 151 -5.41 1.82 45.32
C VAL A 151 -5.77 3.26 45.02
N VAL A 152 -5.00 4.20 45.57
CA VAL A 152 -5.10 5.61 45.22
C VAL A 152 -4.38 5.81 43.89
N SER A 153 -5.09 6.30 42.87
CA SER A 153 -4.49 6.60 41.56
C SER A 153 -3.48 7.75 41.66
N GLU A 154 -2.62 7.93 40.65
CA GLU A 154 -1.69 9.07 40.57
C GLU A 154 -2.38 10.44 40.75
N ASP A 155 -3.66 10.55 40.36
CA ASP A 155 -4.49 11.75 40.53
C ASP A 155 -5.12 11.91 41.94
N GLY A 156 -4.77 11.05 42.92
CA GLY A 156 -5.27 11.13 44.29
C GLY A 156 -6.67 10.54 44.55
N LEU A 157 -7.25 9.81 43.60
CA LEU A 157 -8.61 9.24 43.69
C LEU A 157 -8.60 7.78 44.16
N LEU A 158 -9.57 7.42 45.00
CA LEU A 158 -9.82 6.03 45.40
C LEU A 158 -10.32 5.21 44.20
N THR A 159 -9.57 4.17 43.82
CA THR A 159 -9.93 3.27 42.72
C THR A 159 -10.04 1.83 43.21
N TYR A 160 -11.01 1.09 42.65
CA TYR A 160 -11.21 -0.33 42.89
C TYR A 160 -11.41 -1.05 41.55
N GLN A 161 -10.46 -1.91 41.18
CA GLN A 161 -10.63 -2.83 40.06
C GLN A 161 -11.45 -4.00 40.58
N ILE A 162 -12.66 -4.23 40.04
CA ILE A 162 -13.46 -5.40 40.41
C ILE A 162 -12.66 -6.63 39.96
N PRO A 163 -12.01 -7.40 40.87
CA PRO A 163 -11.30 -8.58 40.44
C PRO A 163 -12.36 -9.56 39.95
N ALA A 164 -12.02 -10.37 38.96
CA ALA A 164 -12.85 -11.49 38.55
C ALA A 164 -12.81 -12.60 39.63
N VAL A 165 -13.24 -12.32 40.87
CA VAL A 165 -13.58 -13.26 41.96
C VAL A 165 -12.58 -14.42 42.23
N HIS A 166 -11.35 -14.42 41.69
CA HIS A 166 -10.48 -15.61 41.67
C HIS A 166 -9.04 -15.39 42.15
N ALA A 167 -8.72 -14.29 42.83
CA ALA A 167 -7.38 -14.12 43.44
C ALA A 167 -7.35 -14.29 44.96
N ILE A 168 -8.48 -14.58 45.61
CA ILE A 168 -8.54 -15.00 47.01
C ILE A 168 -9.51 -16.16 47.02
N SER A 169 -9.12 -17.31 47.59
CA SER A 169 -10.01 -18.45 47.78
C SER A 169 -11.36 -17.93 48.29
N PRO A 170 -12.47 -18.04 47.54
CA PRO A 170 -13.69 -17.34 47.89
C PRO A 170 -14.16 -17.92 49.21
N ASN A 171 -14.13 -17.11 50.28
CA ASN A 171 -14.89 -17.43 51.48
C ASN A 171 -16.36 -17.44 51.04
N ASN A 172 -16.90 -18.61 50.73
CA ASN A 172 -18.28 -18.80 50.28
C ASN A 172 -19.27 -18.10 51.24
N ASP A 173 -18.91 -17.97 52.52
CA ASP A 173 -19.64 -17.22 53.55
C ASP A 173 -19.85 -15.74 53.20
N LEU A 174 -18.81 -15.03 52.72
CA LEU A 174 -18.89 -13.61 52.33
C LEU A 174 -19.80 -13.42 51.12
N ILE A 175 -19.67 -14.30 50.12
CA ILE A 175 -20.51 -14.29 48.92
C ILE A 175 -21.96 -14.59 49.29
N ASN A 176 -22.19 -15.56 50.16
CA ASN A 176 -23.53 -15.92 50.63
C ASN A 176 -24.15 -14.80 51.47
N ALA A 177 -23.39 -14.13 52.34
CA ALA A 177 -23.86 -13.01 53.16
C ALA A 177 -24.20 -11.74 52.34
N LEU A 178 -23.46 -11.50 51.25
CA LEU A 178 -23.80 -10.46 50.27
C LEU A 178 -25.08 -10.83 49.49
N LYS A 179 -25.24 -12.11 49.09
CA LYS A 179 -26.42 -12.61 48.37
C LYS A 179 -27.68 -12.66 49.24
N SER A 180 -27.56 -13.02 50.51
CA SER A 180 -28.65 -13.03 51.49
C SER A 180 -29.00 -11.63 52.01
N GLY A 181 -28.18 -10.63 51.69
CA GLY A 181 -28.39 -9.25 52.10
C GLY A 181 -28.05 -8.95 53.56
N THR A 182 -27.29 -9.82 54.21
CA THR A 182 -26.79 -9.66 55.59
C THR A 182 -25.62 -8.67 55.64
N LEU A 183 -24.81 -8.64 54.57
CA LEU A 183 -23.78 -7.63 54.33
C LEU A 183 -24.28 -6.69 53.23
N LYS A 184 -24.48 -5.42 53.57
CA LYS A 184 -24.92 -4.37 52.63
C LYS A 184 -24.12 -3.09 52.86
N PRO A 185 -23.89 -2.31 51.79
CA PRO A 185 -23.36 -0.96 51.94
C PRO A 185 -24.35 -0.09 52.73
N ALA A 186 -23.85 0.94 53.40
CA ALA A 186 -24.68 1.86 54.19
C ALA A 186 -25.74 2.60 53.33
N SER A 187 -25.49 2.76 52.03
CA SER A 187 -26.45 3.29 51.06
C SER A 187 -27.53 2.30 50.63
N GLY A 188 -27.35 1.00 50.90
CA GLY A 188 -28.23 -0.07 50.43
C GLY A 188 -28.09 -0.40 48.93
N GLN A 189 -27.24 0.30 48.17
CA GLN A 189 -27.04 0.07 46.74
C GLN A 189 -25.74 -0.66 46.46
N LEU A 190 -25.83 -1.85 45.84
CA LEU A 190 -24.66 -2.58 45.36
C LEU A 190 -24.22 -2.06 43.98
N ILE A 191 -22.93 -1.80 43.84
CA ILE A 191 -22.34 -1.43 42.55
C ILE A 191 -22.38 -2.65 41.62
N LYS A 192 -23.17 -2.57 40.55
CA LYS A 192 -23.23 -3.63 39.53
C LYS A 192 -21.95 -3.62 38.71
N ARG A 193 -21.29 -4.78 38.60
CA ARG A 193 -20.19 -4.97 37.65
C ARG A 193 -20.73 -4.76 36.24
N LYS A 194 -20.12 -3.85 35.48
CA LYS A 194 -20.30 -3.78 34.03
C LYS A 194 -19.41 -4.84 33.39
N ALA A 195 -19.98 -5.66 32.51
CA ALA A 195 -19.23 -6.70 31.81
C ALA A 195 -18.05 -6.08 31.04
N ASP A 196 -16.95 -6.82 30.96
CA ASP A 196 -15.81 -6.40 30.16
C ASP A 196 -16.21 -6.46 28.68
N ARG A 197 -15.72 -5.50 27.90
CA ARG A 197 -15.93 -5.48 26.45
C ARG A 197 -14.67 -5.98 25.79
N GLU A 198 -14.81 -7.02 24.99
CA GLU A 198 -13.71 -7.62 24.24
C GLU A 198 -13.91 -7.27 22.78
N GLU A 199 -12.90 -6.66 22.16
CA GLU A 199 -12.99 -6.20 20.78
C GLU A 199 -11.78 -6.67 19.97
N LEU A 200 -12.03 -6.98 18.71
CA LEU A 200 -10.98 -7.08 17.70
C LEU A 200 -10.96 -5.79 16.87
N TRP A 201 -9.83 -5.10 16.92
CA TRP A 201 -9.59 -3.87 16.17
C TRP A 201 -8.75 -4.18 14.95
N ILE A 202 -9.26 -3.80 13.77
CA ILE A 202 -8.56 -3.97 12.51
C ILE A 202 -8.37 -2.60 11.88
N ARG A 203 -7.11 -2.14 11.79
CA ARG A 203 -6.72 -0.91 11.12
C ARG A 203 -6.15 -1.24 9.75
N ILE A 204 -6.49 -0.39 8.79
CA ILE A 204 -6.15 -0.56 7.38
C ILE A 204 -5.37 0.68 6.95
N TYR A 205 -4.17 0.45 6.43
CA TYR A 205 -3.29 1.51 5.95
C TYR A 205 -3.01 1.33 4.46
N PRO A 206 -3.18 2.40 3.65
CA PRO A 206 -2.80 2.34 2.25
C PRO A 206 -1.28 2.17 2.13
N ASP A 207 -0.84 1.31 1.21
CA ASP A 207 0.57 1.19 0.86
C ASP A 207 1.01 2.35 -0.06
N GLU A 208 2.31 2.48 -0.34
CA GLU A 208 2.87 3.60 -1.12
C GLU A 208 2.23 3.78 -2.48
N VAL A 209 1.78 2.69 -3.14
CA VAL A 209 1.10 2.71 -4.45
C VAL A 209 -0.16 3.60 -4.48
N PHE A 210 -0.78 3.88 -3.34
CA PHE A 210 -1.96 4.74 -3.27
C PHE A 210 -1.65 6.24 -3.20
N LYS A 211 -0.40 6.61 -2.92
CA LYS A 211 -0.02 7.99 -2.57
C LYS A 211 0.19 8.89 -3.79
N GLU A 212 -0.73 9.82 -3.98
CA GLU A 212 -0.56 10.95 -4.88
C GLU A 212 0.24 12.06 -4.21
N GLY A 213 1.25 12.57 -4.92
CA GLY A 213 2.12 13.64 -4.41
C GLY A 213 2.90 14.37 -5.50
N LEU A 214 2.49 14.22 -6.76
CA LEU A 214 3.06 14.99 -7.87
C LEU A 214 2.60 16.45 -7.81
N GLU A 215 3.55 17.35 -7.61
CA GLU A 215 3.35 18.79 -7.74
C GLU A 215 3.27 19.19 -9.22
N LYS A 216 2.07 19.17 -9.81
CA LYS A 216 1.90 19.36 -11.27
C LYS A 216 2.40 20.71 -11.79
N LYS A 217 2.30 21.79 -11.00
CA LYS A 217 2.74 23.12 -11.43
C LYS A 217 4.25 23.30 -11.24
N LEU A 218 4.82 24.16 -12.06
CA LEU A 218 6.25 24.47 -12.04
C LEU A 218 6.53 25.69 -11.17
N LEU A 219 7.68 25.69 -10.52
CA LEU A 219 8.29 26.90 -9.98
C LEU A 219 8.77 27.81 -11.10
N GLU A 220 8.94 29.10 -10.81
CA GLU A 220 9.54 30.05 -11.75
C GLU A 220 10.96 29.63 -12.15
N SER A 221 11.78 29.17 -11.19
CA SER A 221 13.12 28.66 -11.46
C SER A 221 13.12 27.41 -12.35
N GLU A 222 12.16 26.50 -12.16
CA GLU A 222 11.99 25.30 -12.98
C GLU A 222 11.55 25.65 -14.41
N TRP A 223 10.66 26.63 -14.54
CA TRP A 223 10.21 27.14 -15.83
C TRP A 223 11.36 27.75 -16.64
N GLU A 224 12.15 28.64 -16.01
CA GLU A 224 13.32 29.24 -16.65
C GLU A 224 14.38 28.19 -17.01
N ALA A 225 14.63 27.22 -16.12
CA ALA A 225 15.55 26.12 -16.38
C ALA A 225 15.10 25.24 -17.57
N GLY A 226 13.80 24.98 -17.70
CA GLY A 226 13.22 24.24 -18.82
C GLY A 226 13.38 24.99 -20.16
N LYS A 227 13.09 26.29 -20.19
CA LYS A 227 13.33 27.11 -21.39
C LYS A 227 14.81 27.11 -21.80
N ALA A 228 15.71 27.27 -20.83
CA ALA A 228 17.15 27.24 -21.08
C ALA A 228 17.61 25.88 -21.64
N PHE A 229 17.05 24.77 -21.16
CA PHE A 229 17.33 23.44 -21.70
C PHE A 229 16.97 23.36 -23.19
N TRP A 230 15.75 23.75 -23.56
CA TRP A 230 15.30 23.70 -24.96
C TRP A 230 16.10 24.63 -25.87
N GLN A 231 16.47 25.82 -25.39
CA GLN A 231 17.32 26.75 -26.16
C GLN A 231 18.72 26.16 -26.42
N LYS A 232 19.35 25.52 -25.43
CA LYS A 232 20.64 24.84 -25.59
C LYS A 232 20.58 23.60 -26.46
N LEU A 233 19.45 22.89 -26.45
CA LEU A 233 19.21 21.78 -27.36
C LEU A 233 19.18 22.27 -28.81
N GLY A 234 18.53 23.42 -29.04
CA GLY A 234 18.48 24.09 -30.34
C GLY A 234 19.83 24.58 -30.87
N SER A 235 20.80 24.85 -29.98
CA SER A 235 22.15 25.27 -30.39
C SER A 235 23.05 24.13 -30.86
N GLY A 236 22.54 22.90 -30.94
CA GLY A 236 23.27 21.73 -31.47
C GLY A 236 24.09 20.97 -30.43
N THR A 237 23.83 21.17 -29.14
CA THR A 237 24.44 20.36 -28.07
C THR A 237 23.94 18.93 -28.14
N ASP A 238 24.80 17.95 -27.84
CA ASP A 238 24.39 16.55 -27.72
C ASP A 238 23.25 16.42 -26.68
N PRO A 239 22.07 15.88 -27.06
CA PRO A 239 20.90 15.86 -26.18
C PRO A 239 21.09 15.05 -24.90
N GLU A 240 21.84 13.94 -24.96
CA GLU A 240 22.04 13.05 -23.81
C GLU A 240 22.99 13.70 -22.80
N THR A 241 24.13 14.23 -23.28
CA THR A 241 25.10 14.95 -22.44
C THR A 241 24.46 16.19 -21.80
N LEU A 242 23.72 16.98 -22.59
CA LEU A 242 23.00 18.15 -22.11
C LEU A 242 21.98 17.79 -21.01
N TRP A 243 21.25 16.69 -21.18
CA TRP A 243 20.29 16.23 -20.17
C TRP A 243 20.96 15.92 -18.84
N VAL A 244 22.03 15.12 -18.86
CA VAL A 244 22.72 14.70 -17.64
C VAL A 244 23.35 15.90 -16.92
N GLU A 245 24.02 16.78 -17.66
CA GLU A 245 24.67 17.97 -17.09
C GLU A 245 23.65 18.96 -16.52
N HIS A 246 22.62 19.31 -17.30
CA HIS A 246 21.65 20.36 -16.95
C HIS A 246 20.73 19.96 -15.79
N TRP A 247 20.49 18.65 -15.60
CA TRP A 247 19.60 18.14 -14.55
C TRP A 247 20.32 17.42 -13.41
N SER A 248 21.65 17.50 -13.33
CA SER A 248 22.48 16.84 -12.30
C SER A 248 22.08 17.14 -10.84
N GLY A 249 21.56 18.34 -10.57
CA GLY A 249 21.09 18.76 -9.24
C GLY A 249 19.65 18.37 -8.90
N MET A 250 18.92 17.69 -9.79
CA MET A 250 17.49 17.40 -9.66
C MET A 250 17.20 15.90 -9.81
N SER A 251 16.07 15.45 -9.27
CA SER A 251 15.59 14.10 -9.55
C SER A 251 15.18 13.96 -11.02
N ALA A 252 15.62 12.89 -11.67
CA ALA A 252 15.30 12.60 -13.07
C ALA A 252 13.78 12.62 -13.39
N PRO A 253 12.88 12.10 -12.52
CA PRO A 253 11.44 12.22 -12.73
C PRO A 253 10.94 13.66 -12.79
N ARG A 254 11.46 14.54 -11.91
CA ARG A 254 11.06 15.96 -11.89
C ARG A 254 11.62 16.71 -13.09
N ALA A 255 12.86 16.43 -13.48
CA ALA A 255 13.46 16.96 -14.70
C ALA A 255 12.64 16.60 -15.95
N ALA A 256 12.23 15.32 -16.07
CA ALA A 256 11.36 14.87 -17.15
C ALA A 256 10.02 15.62 -17.19
N TRP A 257 9.41 15.85 -16.02
CA TRP A 257 8.20 16.66 -15.93
C TRP A 257 8.40 18.09 -16.43
N ILE A 258 9.51 18.73 -16.05
CA ILE A 258 9.83 20.10 -16.49
C ILE A 258 10.02 20.13 -18.00
N VAL A 259 10.84 19.23 -18.55
CA VAL A 259 11.11 19.17 -20.00
C VAL A 259 9.80 18.99 -20.78
N ARG A 260 8.94 18.07 -20.33
CA ARG A 260 7.63 17.82 -20.94
C ARG A 260 6.72 19.05 -20.92
N ASN A 261 6.61 19.75 -19.78
CA ASN A 261 5.74 20.93 -19.65
C ASN A 261 6.32 22.19 -20.29
N THR A 262 7.62 22.20 -20.60
CA THR A 262 8.31 23.32 -21.26
C THR A 262 8.57 23.07 -22.74
N GLN A 263 8.12 21.94 -23.30
CA GLN A 263 8.32 21.62 -24.71
C GLN A 263 7.73 22.73 -25.62
N PRO A 264 8.51 23.30 -26.56
CA PRO A 264 7.99 24.26 -27.51
C PRO A 264 6.85 23.65 -28.34
N LYS A 265 5.73 24.37 -28.46
CA LYS A 265 4.53 23.94 -29.21
C LYS A 265 4.83 23.66 -30.68
N ASN A 266 5.85 24.33 -31.23
CA ASN A 266 6.31 24.20 -32.61
C ASN A 266 7.49 23.22 -32.76
N TYR A 267 7.80 22.41 -31.75
CA TYR A 267 8.82 21.37 -31.80
C TYR A 267 8.21 19.97 -31.67
N THR A 268 8.62 19.07 -32.56
CA THR A 268 8.30 17.64 -32.50
C THR A 268 9.58 16.84 -32.24
N PRO A 269 9.61 15.95 -31.23
CA PRO A 269 10.78 15.13 -30.93
C PRO A 269 11.27 14.35 -32.16
N GLY A 270 12.57 14.48 -32.47
CA GLY A 270 13.21 13.85 -33.63
C GLY A 270 13.11 14.66 -34.94
N GLY A 271 12.45 15.82 -34.93
CA GLY A 271 12.47 16.79 -36.03
C GLY A 271 13.55 17.87 -35.88
N ALA A 272 13.66 18.77 -36.85
CA ALA A 272 14.55 19.93 -36.76
C ALA A 272 14.06 20.90 -35.66
N PHE A 273 15.00 21.41 -34.86
CA PHE A 273 14.66 22.37 -33.81
C PHE A 273 14.28 23.73 -34.41
N PRO A 274 13.17 24.37 -33.97
CA PRO A 274 12.75 25.65 -34.53
C PRO A 274 13.72 26.78 -34.17
N ALA A 275 14.00 27.66 -35.14
CA ALA A 275 14.86 28.84 -34.92
C ALA A 275 14.31 29.80 -33.85
N SER A 276 12.98 29.84 -33.67
CA SER A 276 12.31 30.56 -32.59
C SER A 276 11.35 29.62 -31.86
N PRO A 277 11.74 29.06 -30.70
CA PRO A 277 10.89 28.13 -29.95
C PRO A 277 9.68 28.86 -29.32
N ALA A 278 8.48 28.38 -29.63
CA ALA A 278 7.23 28.91 -29.09
C ALA A 278 6.83 28.14 -27.82
N PHE A 279 7.20 28.68 -26.66
CA PHE A 279 6.94 28.05 -25.37
C PHE A 279 5.46 28.14 -24.94
N PRO A 280 4.94 27.14 -24.21
CA PRO A 280 3.57 27.17 -23.69
C PRO A 280 3.41 28.16 -22.53
N ASP A 281 2.21 28.73 -22.39
CA ASP A 281 1.86 29.47 -21.17
C ASP A 281 1.60 28.47 -20.05
N VAL A 282 2.38 28.56 -18.96
CA VAL A 282 2.25 27.67 -17.80
C VAL A 282 1.76 28.44 -16.59
N PHE A 283 0.92 27.79 -15.80
CA PHE A 283 0.55 28.27 -14.48
C PHE A 283 1.64 27.89 -13.47
N LEU A 284 2.26 28.88 -12.86
CA LEU A 284 3.35 28.69 -11.89
C LEU A 284 2.83 28.52 -10.47
N LYS A 285 3.68 28.00 -9.59
CA LYS A 285 3.47 27.93 -8.15
C LYS A 285 4.57 28.64 -7.37
N ASN A 286 4.28 29.08 -6.15
CA ASN A 286 5.18 29.90 -5.35
C ASN A 286 5.92 29.14 -4.22
N GLY A 287 5.93 27.80 -4.25
CA GLY A 287 6.63 26.99 -3.26
C GLY A 287 6.93 25.57 -3.75
N ALA A 288 7.95 24.95 -3.15
CA ALA A 288 8.32 23.56 -3.48
C ALA A 288 7.18 22.58 -3.11
N TYR A 289 6.47 22.86 -2.03
CA TYR A 289 5.35 22.07 -1.53
C TYR A 289 4.11 22.95 -1.38
N THR A 290 3.08 22.69 -2.18
CA THR A 290 1.87 23.53 -2.26
C THR A 290 0.57 22.74 -2.17
N GLN A 291 0.63 21.40 -2.19
CA GLN A 291 -0.55 20.54 -2.05
C GLN A 291 -0.25 19.38 -1.09
N ALA A 292 -1.23 19.03 -0.25
CA ALA A 292 -1.13 17.84 0.59
C ALA A 292 -1.09 16.55 -0.28
N PRO A 293 -0.29 15.53 0.10
CA PRO A 293 -0.40 14.22 -0.53
C PRO A 293 -1.75 13.60 -0.17
N LEU A 294 -2.39 12.98 -1.14
CA LEU A 294 -3.73 12.42 -1.01
C LEU A 294 -3.84 11.09 -1.75
N THR A 295 -5.01 10.45 -1.68
CA THR A 295 -5.33 9.28 -2.51
C THR A 295 -6.78 9.34 -3.01
N ARG A 296 -6.99 8.97 -4.28
CA ARG A 296 -8.32 8.77 -4.89
C ARG A 296 -8.60 7.31 -5.24
N LEU A 297 -7.59 6.45 -5.15
CA LEU A 297 -7.63 5.08 -5.65
C LEU A 297 -8.18 4.06 -4.65
N LEU A 298 -8.41 4.48 -3.39
CA LEU A 298 -9.02 3.61 -2.39
C LEU A 298 -10.42 3.12 -2.82
N PRO A 299 -10.81 1.91 -2.36
CA PRO A 299 -12.16 1.40 -2.59
C PRO A 299 -13.20 2.26 -1.88
N ASP A 300 -14.48 2.02 -2.15
CA ASP A 300 -15.54 2.76 -1.45
C ASP A 300 -15.71 2.25 -0.01
N HIS A 301 -15.59 0.94 0.18
CA HIS A 301 -15.68 0.27 1.47
C HIS A 301 -14.63 -0.84 1.56
N PHE A 302 -14.14 -1.09 2.78
CA PHE A 302 -13.46 -2.34 3.10
C PHE A 302 -14.44 -3.35 3.69
N VAL A 303 -14.27 -4.61 3.32
CA VAL A 303 -14.95 -5.76 3.92
C VAL A 303 -13.87 -6.64 4.56
N VAL A 304 -14.02 -6.85 5.86
CA VAL A 304 -13.21 -7.79 6.64
C VAL A 304 -13.94 -9.13 6.67
N ARG A 305 -13.27 -10.22 6.27
CA ARG A 305 -13.73 -11.58 6.50
C ARG A 305 -12.83 -12.27 7.52
N LEU A 306 -13.41 -12.72 8.62
CA LEU A 306 -12.76 -13.60 9.59
C LEU A 306 -13.03 -15.05 9.21
N GLU A 307 -12.02 -15.90 9.25
CA GLU A 307 -12.11 -17.34 8.93
C GLU A 307 -11.42 -18.16 10.03
N LYS A 308 -12.09 -19.24 10.43
CA LYS A 308 -11.54 -20.32 11.26
C LYS A 308 -11.28 -21.58 10.43
N LYS A 309 -10.37 -22.44 10.91
CA LYS A 309 -10.02 -23.73 10.29
C LYS A 309 -11.20 -24.69 10.11
N ASP A 310 -12.23 -24.57 10.95
CA ASP A 310 -13.45 -25.37 10.86
C ASP A 310 -14.40 -24.91 9.73
N GLY A 311 -14.04 -23.84 9.00
CA GLY A 311 -14.83 -23.27 7.91
C GLY A 311 -15.80 -22.18 8.37
N THR A 312 -15.85 -21.84 9.66
CA THR A 312 -16.66 -20.72 10.15
C THR A 312 -16.14 -19.40 9.58
N THR A 313 -16.99 -18.68 8.85
CA THR A 313 -16.64 -17.37 8.29
C THR A 313 -17.66 -16.29 8.65
N LYS A 314 -17.20 -15.08 8.92
CA LYS A 314 -18.05 -13.90 9.14
C LYS A 314 -17.49 -12.66 8.46
N GLU A 315 -18.37 -11.86 7.88
CA GLU A 315 -18.00 -10.62 7.17
C GLU A 315 -18.50 -9.36 7.89
N PHE A 316 -17.66 -8.34 7.90
CA PHE A 316 -17.91 -7.03 8.50
C PHE A 316 -17.58 -5.94 7.48
N THR A 317 -18.55 -5.07 7.19
CA THR A 317 -18.40 -3.97 6.22
C THR A 317 -18.07 -2.67 6.96
N GLY A 318 -17.01 -1.99 6.55
CA GLY A 318 -16.62 -0.69 7.08
C GLY A 318 -17.41 0.48 6.48
N ASN A 319 -17.21 1.66 7.05
CA ASN A 319 -17.83 2.91 6.58
C ASN A 319 -17.32 3.34 5.20
N LEU A 320 -18.06 4.26 4.56
CA LEU A 320 -17.69 4.83 3.27
C LEU A 320 -16.38 5.62 3.41
N ILE A 321 -15.39 5.29 2.59
CA ILE A 321 -14.09 5.95 2.59
C ILE A 321 -14.22 7.28 1.84
N PRO A 322 -13.79 8.42 2.42
CA PRO A 322 -13.79 9.70 1.73
C PRO A 322 -12.91 9.69 0.47
N GLU A 323 -13.35 10.40 -0.56
CA GLU A 323 -12.58 10.56 -1.80
C GLU A 323 -12.51 12.05 -2.16
N PRO A 324 -11.32 12.68 -2.14
CA PRO A 324 -10.00 12.12 -1.78
C PRO A 324 -9.81 11.94 -0.26
N LEU A 325 -8.87 11.06 0.12
CA LEU A 325 -8.38 10.94 1.50
C LEU A 325 -6.97 11.57 1.61
N THR A 326 -6.79 12.49 2.56
CA THR A 326 -5.51 13.15 2.81
C THR A 326 -4.53 12.24 3.56
N LEU A 327 -3.30 12.16 3.08
CA LEU A 327 -2.22 11.30 3.61
C LEU A 327 -1.06 12.08 4.23
N GLY A 328 -1.10 13.41 4.23
CA GLY A 328 -0.04 14.25 4.79
C GLY A 328 -0.46 15.69 5.01
N LEU A 329 0.49 16.52 5.47
CA LEU A 329 0.22 17.88 5.92
C LEU A 329 -0.23 18.78 4.78
N ASP A 330 -1.22 19.63 5.01
CA ASP A 330 -1.60 20.63 4.03
C ASP A 330 -0.73 21.89 4.19
N PRO A 331 0.13 22.24 3.22
CA PRO A 331 0.98 23.43 3.33
C PRO A 331 0.22 24.75 3.13
N THR A 332 -1.02 24.68 2.64
CA THR A 332 -1.86 25.86 2.43
C THR A 332 -2.63 26.26 3.68
N TYR A 333 -2.49 25.48 4.74
CA TYR A 333 -3.12 25.71 6.02
C TYR A 333 -2.42 26.84 6.79
N ASP A 334 -3.20 27.76 7.37
CA ASP A 334 -2.68 28.84 8.24
C ASP A 334 -2.53 28.33 9.68
N PRO A 335 -1.30 28.06 10.18
CA PRO A 335 -1.09 27.58 11.54
C PRO A 335 -1.42 28.61 12.62
N PHE A 336 -1.71 29.87 12.26
CA PHE A 336 -2.03 30.95 13.21
C PHE A 336 -3.52 31.30 13.26
N ASN A 337 -4.36 30.66 12.45
CA ASN A 337 -5.80 30.76 12.63
C ASN A 337 -6.23 29.95 13.87
N LYS A 338 -6.40 30.68 14.99
CA LYS A 338 -6.76 30.13 16.32
C LYS A 338 -8.10 29.40 16.36
N GLU A 339 -8.96 29.59 15.36
CA GLU A 339 -10.26 28.90 15.26
C GLU A 339 -10.16 27.57 14.51
N SER A 340 -9.00 27.26 13.94
CA SER A 340 -8.82 26.10 13.05
C SER A 340 -7.81 25.10 13.62
N ASP A 341 -8.13 23.82 13.47
CA ASP A 341 -7.48 22.67 14.13
C ASP A 341 -6.56 21.87 13.17
N GLY A 342 -5.77 22.57 12.37
CA GLY A 342 -5.01 22.03 11.23
C GLY A 342 -3.49 22.18 11.29
N GLY A 343 -2.96 22.70 12.40
CA GLY A 343 -1.53 22.65 12.72
C GLY A 343 -1.24 21.64 13.83
N PHE A 344 0.01 21.18 13.93
CA PHE A 344 0.43 20.48 15.15
C PHE A 344 0.49 21.48 16.31
N SER A 345 -0.21 21.19 17.40
CA SER A 345 -0.12 21.97 18.64
C SER A 345 0.03 21.05 19.84
N SER A 346 0.57 21.56 20.95
CA SER A 346 0.70 20.80 22.20
C SER A 346 -0.34 21.26 23.20
N ASP A 347 -1.09 20.32 23.76
CA ASP A 347 -1.89 20.51 24.97
C ASP A 347 -1.23 19.70 26.10
N GLY A 348 -0.26 20.30 26.77
CA GLY A 348 0.65 19.60 27.67
C GLY A 348 1.47 18.53 26.95
N LEU A 349 1.30 17.26 27.34
CA LEU A 349 1.97 16.09 26.73
C LEU A 349 1.22 15.54 25.50
N LYS A 350 0.02 16.05 25.18
CA LYS A 350 -0.77 15.55 24.04
C LYS A 350 -0.50 16.41 22.80
N LEU A 351 0.11 15.78 21.79
CA LEU A 351 0.22 16.36 20.46
C LEU A 351 -1.17 16.36 19.80
N LYS A 352 -1.76 17.54 19.62
CA LYS A 352 -2.93 17.74 18.78
C LYS A 352 -2.47 17.74 17.33
N THR A 353 -3.07 16.85 16.56
CA THR A 353 -2.80 16.66 15.14
C THR A 353 -3.92 17.31 14.31
N PRO A 354 -3.60 17.70 13.05
CA PRO A 354 -4.60 18.21 12.12
C PRO A 354 -5.77 17.26 11.96
N GLU A 355 -7.01 17.77 11.93
CA GLU A 355 -8.23 16.96 11.81
C GLU A 355 -8.14 15.93 10.66
N GLN A 356 -7.60 16.35 9.51
CA GLN A 356 -7.50 15.51 8.30
C GLN A 356 -6.51 14.34 8.46
N LEU A 357 -5.63 14.37 9.47
CA LEU A 357 -4.62 13.33 9.75
C LEU A 357 -4.91 12.52 11.01
N ARG A 358 -5.98 12.85 11.76
CA ARG A 358 -6.38 12.13 12.98
C ARG A 358 -6.59 10.65 12.74
N TRP A 359 -7.20 10.30 11.61
CA TRP A 359 -7.46 8.91 11.22
C TRP A 359 -6.20 8.02 11.22
N MET A 360 -4.99 8.59 11.09
CA MET A 360 -3.75 7.81 11.06
C MET A 360 -3.38 7.20 12.43
N HIS A 361 -3.78 7.81 13.54
CA HIS A 361 -3.45 7.38 14.90
C HIS A 361 -4.69 7.22 15.79
N ASP A 362 -5.70 8.08 15.65
CA ASP A 362 -6.98 7.92 16.36
C ASP A 362 -7.84 6.85 15.68
N LEU A 363 -8.29 5.86 16.47
CA LEU A 363 -9.07 4.74 15.95
C LEU A 363 -10.51 5.14 15.62
N GLN A 364 -11.11 6.04 16.40
CA GLN A 364 -12.50 6.46 16.18
C GLN A 364 -12.60 7.23 14.87
N THR A 365 -11.69 8.19 14.64
CA THR A 365 -11.63 8.89 13.35
C THR A 365 -11.29 7.93 12.21
N ALA A 366 -10.45 6.92 12.43
CA ALA A 366 -10.19 5.90 11.41
C ALA A 366 -11.46 5.11 11.04
N GLU A 367 -12.27 4.73 12.02
CA GLU A 367 -13.56 4.04 11.81
C GLU A 367 -14.55 4.93 11.07
N GLU A 368 -14.71 6.19 11.48
CA GLU A 368 -15.55 7.19 10.80
C GLU A 368 -15.16 7.39 9.34
N LYS A 369 -13.85 7.33 9.02
CA LYS A 369 -13.31 7.45 7.66
C LYS A 369 -13.23 6.13 6.90
N GLY A 370 -13.75 5.03 7.45
CA GLY A 370 -13.75 3.71 6.82
C GLY A 370 -12.40 2.99 6.78
N MET A 371 -11.40 3.50 7.50
CA MET A 371 -10.02 2.98 7.56
C MET A 371 -9.78 2.04 8.75
N ALA A 372 -10.78 1.82 9.60
CA ALA A 372 -10.74 0.83 10.66
C ALA A 372 -12.12 0.19 10.88
N ILE A 373 -12.11 -1.03 11.41
CA ILE A 373 -13.32 -1.76 11.80
C ILE A 373 -13.09 -2.32 13.21
N ARG A 374 -14.09 -2.13 14.10
CA ARG A 374 -14.16 -2.77 15.42
C ARG A 374 -15.19 -3.88 15.38
N ILE A 375 -14.82 -5.02 15.92
CA ILE A 375 -15.69 -6.20 16.01
C ILE A 375 -15.85 -6.52 17.49
N ASP A 376 -17.09 -6.46 17.99
CA ASP A 376 -17.39 -6.84 19.37
C ASP A 376 -17.40 -8.37 19.49
N LEU A 377 -16.44 -8.91 20.25
CA LEU A 377 -16.27 -10.34 20.42
C LEU A 377 -17.30 -10.93 21.39
N ASN A 378 -18.02 -10.12 22.17
CA ASN A 378 -19.14 -10.60 22.97
C ASN A 378 -20.35 -10.97 22.09
N GLU A 379 -20.54 -10.25 20.98
CA GLU A 379 -21.56 -10.58 19.97
C GLU A 379 -21.10 -11.71 19.04
N HIS A 380 -19.78 -11.93 18.97
CA HIS A 380 -19.14 -12.95 18.15
C HIS A 380 -18.23 -13.88 18.99
N PRO A 381 -18.80 -14.66 19.93
CA PRO A 381 -18.04 -15.51 20.83
C PRO A 381 -17.19 -16.54 20.08
N GLU A 382 -17.57 -16.91 18.86
CA GLU A 382 -16.82 -17.81 17.99
C GLU A 382 -15.40 -17.31 17.67
N PHE A 383 -15.10 -16.01 17.79
CA PHE A 383 -13.77 -15.45 17.50
C PHE A 383 -12.97 -15.00 18.74
N LYS A 384 -13.48 -15.25 19.95
CA LYS A 384 -12.82 -14.87 21.22
C LYS A 384 -11.45 -15.53 21.41
N ASP A 385 -11.35 -16.82 21.09
CA ASP A 385 -10.13 -17.60 21.27
C ASP A 385 -9.09 -17.39 20.17
N GLY A 386 -9.40 -16.58 19.17
CA GLY A 386 -8.53 -16.33 18.01
C GLY A 386 -9.22 -16.54 16.67
N VAL A 387 -8.59 -15.98 15.63
CA VAL A 387 -8.97 -16.12 14.22
C VAL A 387 -7.79 -16.73 13.47
N ASP A 388 -8.03 -17.69 12.58
CA ASP A 388 -6.95 -18.34 11.80
C ASP A 388 -6.52 -17.46 10.62
N ARG A 389 -7.46 -16.78 9.95
CA ARG A 389 -7.18 -15.87 8.82
C ARG A 389 -8.09 -14.64 8.85
N ILE A 390 -7.49 -13.49 8.54
CA ILE A 390 -8.21 -12.22 8.36
C ILE A 390 -7.98 -11.78 6.91
N PHE A 391 -9.06 -11.68 6.13
CA PHE A 391 -9.03 -11.12 4.80
C PHE A 391 -9.61 -9.72 4.82
N VAL A 392 -8.92 -8.77 4.20
CA VAL A 392 -9.42 -7.40 4.03
C VAL A 392 -9.39 -7.09 2.54
N LEU A 393 -10.57 -6.92 1.97
CA LEU A 393 -10.75 -6.64 0.54
C LEU A 393 -11.64 -5.42 0.39
N GLY A 394 -11.42 -4.66 -0.67
CA GLY A 394 -12.30 -3.57 -1.05
C GLY A 394 -12.27 -3.38 -2.55
N ALA A 395 -13.38 -2.90 -3.10
CA ALA A 395 -13.50 -2.55 -4.51
C ALA A 395 -14.05 -1.13 -4.66
N LYS A 396 -13.63 -0.44 -5.71
CA LYS A 396 -14.14 0.88 -6.05
C LYS A 396 -15.39 0.75 -6.92
N THR A 397 -16.49 0.34 -6.30
CA THR A 397 -17.80 0.13 -6.94
C THR A 397 -18.41 1.39 -7.57
N SER A 398 -17.93 2.57 -7.16
CA SER A 398 -18.30 3.88 -7.68
C SER A 398 -17.59 4.29 -8.98
N ALA A 399 -16.78 3.40 -9.55
CA ALA A 399 -16.11 3.58 -10.85
C ALA A 399 -16.43 2.39 -11.77
N ASP A 400 -16.72 2.68 -13.03
CA ASP A 400 -16.82 1.68 -14.10
C ASP A 400 -15.43 1.36 -14.68
N ALA A 401 -15.38 0.51 -15.71
CA ALA A 401 -14.14 0.12 -16.39
C ALA A 401 -13.33 1.34 -16.91
N THR A 402 -14.04 2.27 -17.54
CA THR A 402 -13.46 3.46 -18.18
C THR A 402 -12.85 4.39 -17.14
N GLU A 403 -13.60 4.65 -16.08
CA GLU A 403 -13.18 5.50 -14.98
C GLU A 403 -12.07 4.84 -14.15
N GLY A 404 -12.12 3.52 -13.95
CA GLY A 404 -11.06 2.75 -13.31
C GLY A 404 -9.73 2.86 -14.06
N SER A 405 -9.76 2.67 -15.40
CA SER A 405 -8.58 2.87 -16.25
C SER A 405 -8.06 4.31 -16.17
N ARG A 406 -8.95 5.32 -16.19
CA ARG A 406 -8.57 6.73 -16.06
C ARG A 406 -7.89 7.04 -14.71
N LEU A 407 -8.40 6.49 -13.61
CA LEU A 407 -7.83 6.65 -12.27
C LEU A 407 -6.45 5.98 -12.18
N LEU A 408 -6.31 4.77 -12.71
CA LEU A 408 -5.02 4.05 -12.72
C LEU A 408 -3.99 4.76 -13.60
N HIS A 409 -4.38 5.23 -14.78
CA HIS A 409 -3.52 6.03 -15.66
C HIS A 409 -3.05 7.31 -14.97
N HIS A 410 -3.93 8.01 -14.26
CA HIS A 410 -3.56 9.16 -13.45
C HIS A 410 -2.54 8.78 -12.35
N GLN A 411 -2.75 7.66 -11.66
CA GLN A 411 -1.85 7.19 -10.61
C GLN A 411 -0.45 6.86 -11.14
N LEU A 412 -0.37 6.17 -12.29
CA LEU A 412 0.92 5.88 -12.94
C LEU A 412 1.62 7.16 -13.40
N ASN A 413 0.88 8.12 -13.96
CA ASN A 413 1.44 9.44 -14.30
C ASN A 413 1.95 10.17 -13.06
N ASN A 414 1.26 10.06 -11.91
CA ASN A 414 1.74 10.60 -10.65
C ASN A 414 3.10 9.99 -10.25
N PHE A 415 3.26 8.67 -10.29
CA PHE A 415 4.56 8.05 -9.97
C PHE A 415 5.64 8.35 -11.00
N LEU A 416 5.29 8.40 -12.28
CA LEU A 416 6.23 8.68 -13.36
C LEU A 416 7.02 9.96 -13.13
N TYR A 417 6.39 11.01 -12.59
CA TYR A 417 6.99 12.33 -12.44
C TYR A 417 7.22 12.79 -10.99
N LYS A 418 6.76 12.01 -10.00
CA LYS A 418 7.04 12.25 -8.58
C LYS A 418 8.52 11.94 -8.29
N GLU A 419 9.10 12.58 -7.28
CA GLU A 419 10.54 12.60 -6.99
C GLU A 419 11.26 11.24 -7.04
N SER A 420 10.60 10.14 -6.64
CA SER A 420 11.20 8.80 -6.62
C SER A 420 10.93 7.98 -7.90
N GLY A 421 10.04 8.43 -8.77
CA GLY A 421 9.84 7.88 -10.11
C GLY A 421 9.03 6.59 -10.23
N LEU A 422 8.85 6.20 -11.50
CA LEU A 422 8.30 4.93 -11.95
C LEU A 422 9.19 4.41 -13.08
N ALA A 423 9.52 3.14 -13.06
CA ALA A 423 10.22 2.48 -14.16
C ALA A 423 9.75 1.04 -14.32
N ILE A 424 9.90 0.47 -15.52
CA ILE A 424 9.93 -0.98 -15.68
C ILE A 424 11.30 -1.45 -15.19
N LEU A 425 11.31 -2.45 -14.32
CA LEU A 425 12.55 -3.04 -13.79
C LEU A 425 12.98 -4.20 -14.70
N PRO A 426 14.12 -4.09 -15.41
CA PRO A 426 14.60 -5.18 -16.25
C PRO A 426 14.91 -6.44 -15.44
N GLN A 427 14.67 -7.60 -16.03
CA GLN A 427 14.91 -8.88 -15.40
C GLN A 427 16.41 -9.08 -15.12
N GLY A 428 16.73 -9.66 -13.95
CA GLY A 428 18.12 -9.83 -13.51
C GLY A 428 18.80 -8.57 -12.97
N THR A 429 18.05 -7.49 -12.71
CA THR A 429 18.59 -6.29 -12.05
C THR A 429 19.17 -6.66 -10.66
N PRO A 430 20.47 -6.41 -10.39
CA PRO A 430 21.10 -6.79 -9.12
C PRO A 430 20.48 -6.04 -7.93
N THR A 431 20.15 -6.77 -6.87
CA THR A 431 19.60 -6.18 -5.64
C THR A 431 20.68 -5.70 -4.67
N ASN A 432 21.90 -6.22 -4.78
CA ASN A 432 23.06 -5.88 -3.96
C ASN A 432 24.23 -5.40 -4.83
N ASN A 433 25.16 -4.67 -4.21
CA ASN A 433 26.43 -4.33 -4.84
C ASN A 433 27.37 -5.55 -4.76
N TYR A 434 27.85 -6.01 -5.90
CA TYR A 434 28.88 -7.04 -6.04
C TYR A 434 30.16 -6.44 -6.63
N LEU A 435 31.29 -7.10 -6.41
CA LEU A 435 32.57 -6.70 -6.99
C LEU A 435 32.49 -6.85 -8.52
N GLY A 436 32.41 -5.73 -9.25
CA GLY A 436 32.25 -5.70 -10.72
C GLY A 436 30.81 -5.42 -11.21
N GLN A 437 29.80 -5.45 -10.35
CA GLN A 437 28.42 -5.12 -10.71
C GLN A 437 27.68 -4.45 -9.54
N GLN A 438 27.31 -3.18 -9.69
CA GLN A 438 26.56 -2.45 -8.66
C GLN A 438 25.07 -2.83 -8.68
N SER A 439 24.41 -2.60 -7.55
CA SER A 439 22.97 -2.75 -7.41
C SER A 439 22.23 -1.84 -8.39
N GLY A 440 21.03 -2.26 -8.82
CA GLY A 440 20.12 -1.39 -9.58
C GLY A 440 19.55 -0.24 -8.75
N LEU A 441 19.83 -0.20 -7.45
CA LEU A 441 19.38 0.86 -6.56
C LEU A 441 20.22 2.13 -6.80
N LYS A 442 19.68 2.99 -7.66
CA LYS A 442 20.07 4.40 -7.90
C LYS A 442 21.53 4.63 -8.28
N GLN A 443 21.88 4.34 -9.54
CA GLN A 443 22.86 5.16 -10.24
C GLN A 443 22.10 6.33 -10.87
N GLN A 444 22.25 7.53 -10.31
CA GLN A 444 21.54 8.74 -10.75
C GLN A 444 21.65 8.96 -12.27
N GLU A 445 22.82 8.67 -12.84
CA GLU A 445 23.07 8.71 -14.29
C GLU A 445 22.24 7.68 -15.07
N ARG A 446 22.13 6.43 -14.60
CA ARG A 446 21.29 5.40 -15.25
C ARG A 446 19.82 5.80 -15.24
N THR A 447 19.33 6.27 -14.09
CA THR A 447 17.96 6.77 -13.97
C THR A 447 17.73 7.97 -14.88
N ALA A 448 18.63 8.94 -14.89
CA ALA A 448 18.58 10.11 -15.78
C ALA A 448 18.53 9.69 -17.25
N LYS A 449 19.39 8.74 -17.65
CA LYS A 449 19.42 8.19 -19.02
C LYS A 449 18.12 7.48 -19.39
N SER A 450 17.55 6.67 -18.51
CA SER A 450 16.28 5.97 -18.79
C SER A 450 15.10 6.93 -18.97
N TYR A 451 15.08 8.04 -18.23
CA TYR A 451 14.08 9.10 -18.35
C TYR A 451 14.30 9.98 -19.58
N PHE A 452 15.55 10.29 -19.92
CA PHE A 452 15.91 10.94 -21.17
C PHE A 452 15.40 10.11 -22.37
N GLN A 453 15.65 8.81 -22.34
CA GLN A 453 15.21 7.88 -23.39
C GLN A 453 13.68 7.85 -23.51
N SER A 454 12.96 7.82 -22.40
CA SER A 454 11.49 7.82 -22.42
C SER A 454 10.92 9.14 -22.98
N GLU A 455 11.48 10.30 -22.62
CA GLU A 455 10.94 11.60 -23.06
C GLU A 455 11.32 11.98 -24.50
N LEU A 456 12.60 11.86 -24.87
CA LEU A 456 13.13 12.47 -26.10
C LEU A 456 13.40 11.49 -27.25
N THR A 457 13.31 10.19 -27.03
CA THR A 457 13.54 9.18 -28.09
C THR A 457 12.25 8.88 -28.86
N ARG A 458 12.40 8.25 -30.03
CA ARG A 458 11.31 7.81 -30.93
C ARG A 458 10.26 6.96 -30.17
N PRO A 459 8.98 7.00 -30.61
CA PRO A 459 7.91 6.25 -29.97
C PRO A 459 8.25 4.76 -29.87
N ILE A 460 7.84 4.15 -28.76
CA ILE A 460 7.97 2.72 -28.52
C ILE A 460 7.06 2.00 -29.52
N THR A 461 7.66 1.26 -30.46
CA THR A 461 6.93 0.46 -31.45
C THR A 461 7.22 -1.02 -31.27
N GLY A 462 6.24 -1.86 -31.57
CA GLY A 462 6.37 -3.32 -31.50
C GLY A 462 5.96 -3.93 -30.15
N ASP A 463 6.30 -5.20 -29.99
CA ASP A 463 5.98 -6.00 -28.81
C ASP A 463 7.02 -5.75 -27.71
N THR A 464 6.79 -4.73 -26.89
CA THR A 464 7.63 -4.36 -25.73
C THR A 464 6.91 -4.62 -24.42
N ASP A 465 7.68 -4.65 -23.33
CA ASP A 465 7.15 -4.94 -22.01
C ASP A 465 6.14 -3.87 -21.54
N GLN A 466 6.33 -2.59 -21.94
CA GLN A 466 5.33 -1.54 -21.68
C GLN A 466 4.01 -1.80 -22.41
N ASN A 467 4.05 -2.15 -23.69
CA ASN A 467 2.83 -2.36 -24.47
C ASN A 467 2.02 -3.55 -23.92
N ARG A 468 2.72 -4.61 -23.49
CA ARG A 468 2.09 -5.75 -22.78
C ARG A 468 1.44 -5.32 -21.48
N LEU A 469 2.12 -4.51 -20.68
CA LEU A 469 1.57 -3.98 -19.44
C LEU A 469 0.32 -3.12 -19.68
N PHE A 470 0.37 -2.19 -20.64
CA PHE A 470 -0.74 -1.27 -20.91
C PHE A 470 -1.95 -2.02 -21.44
N GLN A 471 -1.73 -2.99 -22.33
CA GLN A 471 -2.78 -3.87 -22.82
C GLN A 471 -3.42 -4.67 -21.69
N ALA A 472 -2.62 -5.24 -20.78
CA ALA A 472 -3.12 -6.05 -19.67
C ALA A 472 -3.90 -5.23 -18.63
N LEU A 473 -3.53 -3.97 -18.41
CA LEU A 473 -4.19 -3.07 -17.46
C LEU A 473 -5.29 -2.21 -18.10
N GLY A 474 -5.53 -2.35 -19.41
CA GLY A 474 -6.53 -1.55 -20.14
C GLY A 474 -6.22 -0.05 -20.16
N LEU A 475 -4.94 0.31 -20.18
CA LEU A 475 -4.49 1.71 -20.12
C LEU A 475 -4.45 2.34 -21.52
N PRO A 476 -4.81 3.63 -21.66
CA PRO A 476 -4.66 4.33 -22.93
C PRO A 476 -3.18 4.54 -23.25
N ASP A 477 -2.87 4.66 -24.54
CA ASP A 477 -1.56 5.08 -25.00
C ASP A 477 -1.30 6.53 -24.58
N GLY A 478 -0.09 6.83 -24.12
CA GLY A 478 0.31 8.22 -23.83
C GLY A 478 1.41 8.38 -22.79
N LEU A 479 1.56 7.41 -21.88
CA LEU A 479 2.69 7.37 -20.94
C LEU A 479 3.88 6.65 -21.57
N ARG A 480 5.08 7.14 -21.26
CA ARG A 480 6.34 6.52 -21.65
C ARG A 480 7.11 6.19 -20.39
N LEU A 481 7.18 4.91 -20.08
CA LEU A 481 7.86 4.44 -18.88
C LEU A 481 9.37 4.34 -19.17
N PRO A 482 10.24 4.77 -18.25
CA PRO A 482 11.65 4.40 -18.26
C PRO A 482 11.80 2.88 -18.39
N ASN A 483 12.71 2.45 -19.27
CA ASN A 483 12.89 1.05 -19.70
C ASN A 483 11.65 0.41 -20.38
N GLY A 484 10.66 1.18 -20.83
CA GLY A 484 9.46 0.63 -21.46
C GLY A 484 9.67 0.00 -22.84
N ASN A 485 10.83 0.27 -23.46
CA ASN A 485 11.27 -0.35 -24.71
C ASN A 485 11.97 -1.72 -24.52
N THR A 486 12.09 -2.19 -23.27
CA THR A 486 12.60 -3.54 -22.97
C THR A 486 11.71 -4.62 -23.58
N ALA A 487 12.32 -5.78 -23.81
CA ALA A 487 11.71 -6.90 -24.49
C ALA A 487 11.96 -8.21 -23.73
N ASP A 488 12.14 -8.16 -22.41
CA ASP A 488 12.54 -9.31 -21.59
C ASP A 488 11.54 -10.46 -21.71
N ILE A 489 10.24 -10.13 -21.80
CA ILE A 489 9.15 -11.09 -21.93
C ILE A 489 9.14 -11.68 -23.35
N ARG A 490 9.31 -10.83 -24.37
CA ARG A 490 9.36 -11.27 -25.77
C ARG A 490 10.55 -12.21 -26.00
N GLU A 491 11.72 -11.87 -25.47
CA GLU A 491 12.92 -12.71 -25.54
C GLU A 491 12.71 -14.07 -24.89
N ALA A 492 12.03 -14.15 -23.74
CA ALA A 492 11.69 -15.42 -23.10
C ALA A 492 10.79 -16.29 -23.98
N LEU A 493 9.77 -15.70 -24.62
CA LEU A 493 8.88 -16.42 -25.54
C LEU A 493 9.63 -16.89 -26.80
N LEU A 494 10.52 -16.05 -27.35
CA LEU A 494 11.37 -16.42 -28.48
C LEU A 494 12.34 -17.56 -28.13
N MET A 495 12.89 -17.57 -26.92
CA MET A 495 13.73 -18.67 -26.44
C MET A 495 12.94 -19.97 -26.33
N ASN A 496 11.71 -19.92 -25.79
CA ASN A 496 10.82 -21.09 -25.75
C ASN A 496 10.50 -21.62 -27.16
N ARG A 497 10.28 -20.71 -28.13
CA ARG A 497 10.09 -21.07 -29.56
C ARG A 497 11.31 -21.77 -30.14
N LEU A 498 12.50 -21.22 -29.90
CA LEU A 498 13.76 -21.73 -30.42
C LEU A 498 14.09 -23.12 -29.85
N LEU A 499 13.90 -23.32 -28.55
CA LEU A 499 14.27 -24.56 -27.86
C LEU A 499 13.22 -25.67 -27.97
N TYR A 500 11.99 -25.37 -28.39
CA TYR A 500 10.91 -26.35 -28.44
C TYR A 500 11.28 -27.63 -29.21
N PRO A 501 11.82 -27.58 -30.46
CA PRO A 501 12.08 -28.80 -31.23
C PRO A 501 13.05 -29.76 -30.53
N ALA A 502 14.06 -29.23 -29.84
CA ALA A 502 15.10 -30.00 -29.15
C ALA A 502 14.69 -30.46 -27.74
N THR A 503 13.64 -29.86 -27.17
CA THR A 503 13.16 -30.17 -25.81
C THR A 503 11.83 -30.93 -25.88
N TRP A 504 10.72 -30.21 -25.69
CA TRP A 504 9.38 -30.78 -25.67
C TRP A 504 8.98 -31.41 -27.00
N GLY A 505 9.36 -30.82 -28.14
CA GLY A 505 9.00 -31.31 -29.46
C GLY A 505 9.51 -32.72 -29.72
N TYR A 506 10.81 -32.95 -29.54
CA TYR A 506 11.41 -34.28 -29.64
C TYR A 506 10.82 -35.25 -28.62
N TYR A 507 10.73 -34.83 -27.35
CA TYR A 507 10.23 -35.68 -26.26
C TYR A 507 8.79 -36.17 -26.50
N LEU A 508 7.87 -35.26 -26.83
CA LEU A 508 6.46 -35.59 -27.06
C LEU A 508 6.27 -36.42 -28.34
N LEU A 509 7.09 -36.22 -29.36
CA LEU A 509 7.04 -37.03 -30.58
C LEU A 509 7.51 -38.47 -30.31
N GLN A 510 8.64 -38.65 -29.63
CA GLN A 510 9.27 -39.97 -29.47
C GLN A 510 8.62 -40.82 -28.38
N PHE A 511 8.24 -40.22 -27.25
CA PHE A 511 7.80 -40.99 -26.08
C PHE A 511 6.28 -41.05 -25.89
N PHE A 512 5.51 -40.23 -26.61
CA PHE A 512 4.05 -40.15 -26.46
C PHE A 512 3.30 -40.47 -27.77
N THR A 513 3.97 -41.05 -28.76
CA THR A 513 3.29 -41.62 -29.95
C THR A 513 2.90 -43.08 -29.64
N PRO A 514 1.65 -43.52 -29.90
CA PRO A 514 0.60 -42.84 -30.66
C PRO A 514 -0.40 -41.99 -29.83
N ASP A 515 -0.31 -42.01 -28.50
CA ASP A 515 -1.30 -41.39 -27.60
C ASP A 515 -1.54 -39.88 -27.86
N LEU A 516 -0.48 -39.15 -28.21
CA LEU A 516 -0.55 -37.77 -28.67
C LEU A 516 -0.40 -37.71 -30.19
N ASN A 517 -1.51 -37.55 -30.91
CA ASN A 517 -1.49 -37.36 -32.36
C ASN A 517 -0.87 -36.01 -32.77
N GLU A 518 -0.61 -35.83 -34.07
CA GLU A 518 0.05 -34.64 -34.62
C GLU A 518 -0.70 -33.34 -34.31
N ALA A 519 -2.04 -33.34 -34.44
CA ALA A 519 -2.86 -32.18 -34.15
C ALA A 519 -2.77 -31.75 -32.68
N MET A 520 -2.78 -32.69 -31.74
CA MET A 520 -2.62 -32.39 -30.31
C MET A 520 -1.22 -31.89 -29.99
N ARG A 521 -0.17 -32.47 -30.59
CA ARG A 521 1.20 -31.98 -30.42
C ARG A 521 1.36 -30.54 -30.93
N GLU A 522 0.74 -30.20 -32.05
CA GLU A 522 0.75 -28.81 -32.55
C GLU A 522 -0.01 -27.86 -31.62
N GLN A 523 -1.16 -28.27 -31.05
CA GLN A 523 -1.86 -27.46 -30.04
C GLN A 523 -1.00 -27.23 -28.79
N ILE A 524 -0.32 -28.26 -28.30
CA ILE A 524 0.62 -28.16 -27.17
C ILE A 524 1.79 -27.24 -27.53
N ARG A 525 2.33 -27.35 -28.75
CA ARG A 525 3.39 -26.45 -29.23
C ARG A 525 2.95 -25.01 -29.19
N GLN A 526 1.79 -24.69 -29.77
CA GLN A 526 1.24 -23.34 -29.80
C GLN A 526 1.00 -22.79 -28.39
N PHE A 527 0.49 -23.63 -27.47
CA PHE A 527 0.34 -23.24 -26.08
C PHE A 527 1.69 -22.93 -25.43
N PHE A 528 2.67 -23.83 -25.52
CA PHE A 528 3.98 -23.65 -24.88
C PHE A 528 4.68 -22.39 -25.38
N ILE A 529 4.72 -22.16 -26.69
CA ILE A 529 5.49 -21.08 -27.28
C ILE A 529 4.84 -19.69 -27.16
N ASN A 530 3.55 -19.63 -26.83
CA ASN A 530 2.79 -18.38 -26.74
C ASN A 530 2.30 -18.06 -25.32
N ARG A 531 2.09 -19.08 -24.48
CA ARG A 531 1.42 -18.98 -23.17
C ARG A 531 2.25 -19.47 -21.99
N VAL A 532 3.45 -20.01 -22.22
CA VAL A 532 4.39 -20.39 -21.16
C VAL A 532 5.59 -19.46 -21.21
N SER A 533 5.93 -18.86 -20.06
CA SER A 533 7.09 -17.98 -19.90
C SER A 533 7.70 -18.19 -18.52
N ALA A 534 9.03 -18.40 -18.48
CA ALA A 534 9.77 -18.50 -17.22
C ALA A 534 9.92 -17.15 -16.51
N ARG A 535 9.74 -16.03 -17.24
CA ARG A 535 9.86 -14.65 -16.71
C ARG A 535 8.51 -13.99 -16.42
N GLY A 536 7.41 -14.74 -16.53
CA GLY A 536 6.06 -14.19 -16.45
C GLY A 536 5.61 -13.48 -17.74
N PHE A 537 4.37 -12.94 -17.72
CA PHE A 537 3.74 -12.24 -18.85
C PHE A 537 3.59 -10.74 -18.63
N LEU A 538 3.93 -10.24 -17.45
CA LEU A 538 3.86 -8.84 -17.08
C LEU A 538 5.19 -8.41 -16.46
N PRO A 539 5.67 -7.19 -16.78
CA PRO A 539 6.90 -6.69 -16.21
C PRO A 539 6.73 -6.34 -14.73
N VAL A 540 7.85 -6.25 -14.01
CA VAL A 540 7.90 -5.71 -12.65
C VAL A 540 7.97 -4.19 -12.74
N LEU A 541 7.09 -3.51 -11.99
CA LEU A 541 7.10 -2.06 -11.88
C LEU A 541 7.91 -1.64 -10.65
N GLN A 542 8.91 -0.79 -10.84
CA GLN A 542 9.52 -0.08 -9.74
C GLN A 542 8.71 1.19 -9.49
N LEU A 543 7.98 1.23 -8.37
CA LEU A 543 7.29 2.42 -7.88
C LEU A 543 8.10 2.99 -6.71
N ASN A 544 8.59 4.21 -6.86
CA ASN A 544 9.57 4.78 -5.94
C ASN A 544 10.80 3.85 -5.80
N ASN A 545 11.10 3.40 -4.57
CA ASN A 545 12.19 2.47 -4.28
C ASN A 545 11.71 1.01 -4.15
N GLN A 546 10.46 0.69 -4.50
CA GLN A 546 9.87 -0.63 -4.26
C GLN A 546 9.49 -1.33 -5.57
N PRO A 547 9.93 -2.60 -5.78
CA PRO A 547 9.47 -3.41 -6.90
C PRO A 547 8.09 -4.01 -6.60
N TYR A 548 7.16 -3.84 -7.53
CA TYR A 548 5.83 -4.43 -7.52
C TYR A 548 5.70 -5.40 -8.70
N GLY A 549 5.53 -6.68 -8.38
CA GLY A 549 5.18 -7.70 -9.37
C GLY A 549 3.67 -7.77 -9.56
N ILE A 550 3.22 -7.97 -10.80
CA ILE A 550 1.80 -8.14 -11.13
C ILE A 550 1.56 -9.59 -11.48
N ILE A 551 0.67 -10.25 -10.74
CA ILE A 551 0.32 -11.65 -10.94
C ILE A 551 -1.16 -11.73 -11.32
N PRO A 552 -1.50 -12.12 -12.56
CA PRO A 552 -2.88 -12.40 -12.94
C PRO A 552 -3.33 -13.70 -12.24
N THR A 553 -4.48 -13.65 -11.59
CA THR A 553 -5.06 -14.81 -10.91
C THR A 553 -6.58 -14.80 -11.02
N THR A 554 -7.20 -15.96 -10.92
CA THR A 554 -8.65 -16.14 -10.95
C THR A 554 -9.03 -17.40 -10.15
N SER A 555 -10.31 -17.53 -9.82
CA SER A 555 -10.82 -18.79 -9.28
C SER A 555 -11.06 -19.78 -10.42
N PHE A 556 -10.05 -20.59 -10.72
CA PHE A 556 -10.11 -21.55 -11.82
C PHE A 556 -11.23 -22.59 -11.66
N SER A 557 -11.68 -22.89 -10.44
CA SER A 557 -12.83 -23.77 -10.19
C SER A 557 -14.17 -23.17 -10.63
N HIS A 558 -14.25 -21.84 -10.70
CA HIS A 558 -15.44 -21.11 -11.16
C HIS A 558 -15.29 -20.57 -12.59
N TRP A 559 -14.12 -20.73 -13.21
CA TRP A 559 -13.87 -20.24 -14.55
C TRP A 559 -14.65 -21.04 -15.60
N GLN A 560 -15.45 -20.35 -16.41
CA GLN A 560 -16.25 -20.95 -17.46
C GLN A 560 -16.13 -20.12 -18.74
N TYR A 561 -15.80 -20.78 -19.85
CA TYR A 561 -15.82 -20.15 -21.17
C TYR A 561 -17.24 -20.18 -21.74
N LYS A 562 -17.79 -19.01 -22.08
CA LYS A 562 -19.07 -18.90 -22.80
C LYS A 562 -18.80 -19.02 -24.29
N ASN A 563 -19.37 -20.03 -24.95
CA ASN A 563 -19.16 -20.31 -26.38
C ASN A 563 -17.67 -20.42 -26.77
N PRO A 564 -16.94 -21.41 -26.21
CA PRO A 564 -15.49 -21.47 -26.33
C PRO A 564 -15.04 -21.70 -27.77
N SER A 565 -14.09 -20.88 -28.21
CA SER A 565 -13.25 -21.11 -29.39
C SER A 565 -12.46 -22.43 -29.26
N ALA A 566 -11.89 -22.90 -30.37
CA ALA A 566 -11.08 -24.12 -30.36
C ALA A 566 -9.88 -24.04 -29.38
N GLU A 567 -9.26 -22.85 -29.25
CA GLU A 567 -8.20 -22.59 -28.28
C GLU A 567 -8.72 -22.71 -26.84
N GLU A 568 -9.85 -22.09 -26.53
CA GLU A 568 -10.44 -22.13 -25.18
C GLU A 568 -10.92 -23.53 -24.79
N GLN A 569 -11.42 -24.31 -25.74
CA GLN A 569 -11.73 -25.72 -25.51
C GLN A 569 -10.46 -26.53 -25.17
N PHE A 570 -9.35 -26.25 -25.84
CA PHE A 570 -8.06 -26.85 -25.51
C PHE A 570 -7.59 -26.43 -24.12
N LEU A 571 -7.64 -25.13 -23.78
CA LEU A 571 -7.23 -24.61 -22.47
C LEU A 571 -8.09 -25.20 -21.34
N SER A 572 -9.40 -25.33 -21.55
CA SER A 572 -10.31 -25.96 -20.59
C SER A 572 -9.96 -27.43 -20.33
N ARG A 573 -9.65 -28.20 -21.39
CA ARG A 573 -9.18 -29.59 -21.25
C ARG A 573 -7.82 -29.65 -20.56
N LEU A 574 -6.88 -28.79 -20.93
CA LEU A 574 -5.55 -28.73 -20.31
C LEU A 574 -5.65 -28.46 -18.81
N TRP A 575 -6.52 -27.54 -18.40
CA TRP A 575 -6.78 -27.29 -16.99
C TRP A 575 -7.37 -28.52 -16.30
N THR A 576 -8.51 -29.00 -16.77
CA THR A 576 -9.31 -30.05 -16.10
C THR A 576 -8.64 -31.43 -16.08
N GLN A 577 -7.88 -31.76 -17.13
CA GLN A 577 -7.29 -33.09 -17.27
C GLN A 577 -5.86 -33.17 -16.72
N PHE A 578 -5.13 -32.04 -16.66
CA PHE A 578 -3.72 -32.03 -16.31
C PHE A 578 -3.37 -31.04 -15.19
N LEU A 579 -3.55 -29.73 -15.40
CA LEU A 579 -3.05 -28.73 -14.45
C LEU A 579 -3.75 -28.77 -13.09
N SER A 580 -5.06 -29.02 -13.03
CA SER A 580 -5.80 -29.14 -11.78
C SER A 580 -5.33 -30.36 -10.97
N LYS A 581 -5.19 -31.51 -11.63
CA LYS A 581 -4.69 -32.75 -11.01
C LYS A 581 -3.25 -32.60 -10.51
N LEU A 582 -2.41 -31.91 -11.29
CA LEU A 582 -1.03 -31.64 -10.91
C LEU A 582 -0.98 -30.70 -9.69
N ASN A 583 -1.83 -29.69 -9.65
CA ASN A 583 -1.97 -28.83 -8.48
C ASN A 583 -2.44 -29.63 -7.25
N GLU A 584 -3.50 -30.43 -7.37
CA GLU A 584 -4.10 -31.20 -6.27
C GLU A 584 -3.19 -32.32 -5.73
N HIS A 585 -2.55 -33.09 -6.62
CA HIS A 585 -1.79 -34.28 -6.22
C HIS A 585 -0.31 -34.03 -6.00
N ILE A 586 0.26 -32.95 -6.56
CA ILE A 586 1.71 -32.67 -6.49
C ILE A 586 1.97 -31.34 -5.79
N TRP A 587 1.46 -30.22 -6.32
CA TRP A 587 1.84 -28.90 -5.79
C TRP A 587 1.26 -28.59 -4.41
N GLN A 588 -0.01 -28.91 -4.13
CA GLN A 588 -0.61 -28.67 -2.81
C GLN A 588 0.06 -29.50 -1.70
N PRO A 589 0.29 -30.83 -1.87
CA PRO A 589 1.06 -31.60 -0.91
C PRO A 589 2.49 -31.09 -0.74
N ALA A 590 3.17 -30.70 -1.83
CA ALA A 590 4.51 -30.14 -1.75
C ALA A 590 4.54 -28.77 -1.06
N ALA A 591 3.54 -27.91 -1.28
CA ALA A 591 3.42 -26.62 -0.63
C ALA A 591 3.26 -26.77 0.89
N ALA A 592 2.54 -27.80 1.34
CA ALA A 592 2.38 -28.10 2.76
C ALA A 592 3.68 -28.57 3.44
N THR A 593 4.68 -29.05 2.69
CA THR A 593 5.99 -29.44 3.23
C THR A 593 7.03 -28.32 3.14
N VAL A 594 6.72 -27.20 2.47
CA VAL A 594 7.61 -26.03 2.43
C VAL A 594 7.75 -25.48 3.85
N MET A 595 8.99 -25.40 4.33
CA MET A 595 9.28 -24.78 5.62
C MET A 595 8.71 -23.36 5.64
N ALA A 596 8.07 -22.96 6.74
CA ALA A 596 7.58 -21.61 6.98
C ALA A 596 8.22 -21.04 8.27
N ALA A 597 8.63 -19.77 8.25
CA ALA A 597 9.02 -19.05 9.47
C ALA A 597 7.72 -18.84 10.28
N SER A 598 7.54 -19.63 11.34
CA SER A 598 6.25 -19.82 11.99
C SER A 598 5.64 -18.52 12.52
N ASN A 599 4.38 -18.26 12.20
CA ASN A 599 3.45 -17.56 13.08
C ASN A 599 2.24 -18.48 13.26
N ALA A 600 2.22 -19.27 14.34
CA ALA A 600 1.02 -19.82 15.01
C ALA A 600 1.33 -20.90 16.07
N GLY A 601 2.55 -21.46 16.14
CA GLY A 601 2.84 -22.60 17.04
C GLY A 601 3.76 -22.31 18.22
N ASN A 602 4.78 -21.47 18.04
CA ASN A 602 5.87 -21.29 19.00
C ASN A 602 6.13 -19.80 19.27
N ALA A 603 5.25 -19.16 20.01
CA ALA A 603 5.53 -17.83 20.55
C ALA A 603 6.78 -17.91 21.46
N GLY A 604 7.88 -17.30 21.03
CA GLY A 604 9.08 -17.10 21.86
C GLY A 604 10.33 -17.92 21.51
N LYS A 605 10.34 -18.70 20.43
CA LYS A 605 11.56 -19.39 19.97
C LYS A 605 11.87 -19.03 18.52
N PHE A 606 13.01 -18.39 18.28
CA PHE A 606 13.62 -18.34 16.95
C PHE A 606 14.04 -19.77 16.59
N ASP A 607 13.15 -20.53 15.96
CA ASP A 607 13.33 -21.96 15.76
C ASP A 607 14.34 -22.29 14.63
N GLU A 608 14.90 -23.50 14.70
CA GLU A 608 15.75 -24.16 13.69
C GLU A 608 15.28 -23.97 12.22
N PRO A 609 13.98 -23.94 11.87
CA PRO A 609 13.52 -23.67 10.50
C PRO A 609 13.87 -22.26 10.02
N PHE A 610 13.83 -21.24 10.89
CA PHE A 610 14.25 -19.88 10.52
C PHE A 610 15.76 -19.82 10.26
N LEU A 611 16.57 -20.51 11.08
CA LEU A 611 18.01 -20.65 10.84
C LEU A 611 18.30 -21.45 9.55
N LYS A 612 17.54 -22.52 9.28
CA LYS A 612 17.63 -23.27 8.01
C LYS A 612 17.26 -22.40 6.81
N MET A 613 16.23 -21.57 6.92
CA MET A 613 15.85 -20.60 5.89
C MET A 613 16.90 -19.56 5.62
N LEU A 614 17.53 -19.01 6.66
CA LEU A 614 18.69 -18.11 6.49
C LEU A 614 19.88 -18.82 5.83
N GLY A 615 19.99 -20.13 5.99
CA GLY A 615 20.94 -20.97 5.26
C GLY A 615 20.57 -21.26 3.80
N LEU A 616 19.31 -21.06 3.40
CA LEU A 616 18.83 -21.21 2.02
C LEU A 616 19.07 -19.90 1.27
N ASN A 617 20.33 -19.60 0.97
CA ASN A 617 20.66 -18.47 0.10
C ASN A 617 20.20 -18.74 -1.35
N ALA A 618 19.66 -17.71 -2.02
CA ALA A 618 19.28 -17.75 -3.44
C ALA A 618 20.49 -17.73 -4.40
N SER A 619 21.70 -17.55 -3.86
CA SER A 619 22.96 -17.69 -4.57
C SER A 619 23.83 -18.70 -3.83
N ALA A 620 24.38 -19.67 -4.55
CA ALA A 620 25.37 -20.60 -4.01
C ALA A 620 26.63 -19.82 -3.62
N ALA A 621 26.74 -19.40 -2.35
CA ALA A 621 28.03 -19.11 -1.76
C ALA A 621 28.63 -20.46 -1.37
N GLN A 622 29.56 -20.94 -2.19
CA GLN A 622 30.26 -22.20 -1.97
C GLN A 622 31.03 -22.12 -0.64
N PHE A 623 30.56 -22.83 0.39
CA PHE A 623 31.33 -23.06 1.61
C PHE A 623 32.05 -24.40 1.48
N HIS A 624 33.39 -24.35 1.44
CA HIS A 624 34.22 -25.54 1.61
C HIS A 624 34.52 -25.71 3.09
N HIS A 625 34.22 -26.89 3.63
CA HIS A 625 34.84 -27.39 4.85
C HIS A 625 35.40 -28.79 4.55
N GLN A 626 36.51 -29.16 5.17
CA GLN A 626 37.06 -30.51 5.11
C GLN A 626 37.31 -30.99 6.53
N LEU A 627 36.58 -32.02 6.94
CA LEU A 627 36.69 -32.63 8.26
C LEU A 627 37.78 -33.71 8.22
N VAL A 628 38.91 -33.49 8.88
CA VAL A 628 39.93 -34.55 9.08
C VAL A 628 39.61 -35.29 10.37
N ILE A 629 39.13 -36.53 10.23
CA ILE A 629 38.85 -37.45 11.34
C ILE A 629 40.13 -38.21 11.66
N GLY A 630 40.74 -37.96 12.83
CA GLY A 630 41.92 -38.66 13.34
C GLY A 630 41.62 -39.52 14.57
N SER A 631 42.66 -40.22 15.08
CA SER A 631 42.59 -41.22 16.17
C SER A 631 41.87 -40.78 17.45
N GLY A 632 41.75 -39.48 17.71
CA GLY A 632 40.95 -38.95 18.82
C GLY A 632 39.44 -39.22 18.69
N PHE A 633 38.90 -39.22 17.46
CA PHE A 633 37.49 -39.61 17.21
C PHE A 633 37.27 -41.11 17.43
N GLN A 634 38.29 -41.91 17.10
CA GLN A 634 38.28 -43.35 17.37
C GLN A 634 38.31 -43.63 18.88
N MET A 635 39.07 -42.87 19.69
CA MET A 635 39.00 -42.99 21.15
C MET A 635 37.63 -42.60 21.73
N ALA A 636 36.96 -41.59 21.15
CA ALA A 636 35.62 -41.19 21.58
C ALA A 636 34.54 -42.24 21.25
N LEU A 637 34.72 -43.03 20.19
CA LEU A 637 33.84 -44.15 19.82
C LEU A 637 34.04 -45.40 20.70
N VAL A 638 35.22 -45.55 21.32
CA VAL A 638 35.58 -46.75 22.12
C VAL A 638 35.37 -46.51 23.63
N SER A 639 35.19 -45.26 24.06
CA SER A 639 34.83 -44.91 25.43
C SER A 639 33.33 -45.11 25.68
N SER A 640 32.98 -46.05 26.57
CA SER A 640 31.58 -46.34 26.94
C SER A 640 30.92 -45.29 27.84
N THR A 641 31.57 -44.16 28.12
CA THR A 641 31.00 -43.08 28.94
C THR A 641 31.41 -41.70 28.41
N ILE A 642 30.42 -40.93 27.95
CA ILE A 642 30.53 -39.48 27.73
C ILE A 642 29.77 -38.80 28.88
N PRO A 643 30.43 -38.02 29.77
CA PRO A 643 29.76 -37.28 30.83
C PRO A 643 28.84 -36.19 30.27
N GLN A 644 27.64 -36.08 30.84
CA GLN A 644 26.50 -35.29 30.37
C GLN A 644 26.67 -33.75 30.47
N PHE A 645 27.87 -33.24 30.74
CA PHE A 645 28.09 -31.84 31.14
C PHE A 645 29.07 -31.02 30.29
N VAL A 646 29.50 -31.50 29.12
CA VAL A 646 30.36 -30.69 28.23
C VAL A 646 29.63 -30.30 26.94
N ARG A 647 28.62 -29.45 27.11
CA ARG A 647 28.36 -28.30 26.22
C ARG A 647 28.64 -27.07 27.08
N PRO A 648 29.28 -25.98 26.61
CA PRO A 648 28.74 -25.24 25.47
C PRO A 648 29.74 -24.47 24.60
N PHE A 649 29.22 -23.97 23.46
CA PHE A 649 29.58 -22.72 22.79
C PHE A 649 30.91 -22.06 23.16
N ALA A 650 31.90 -22.18 22.29
CA ALA A 650 32.96 -21.21 22.18
C ALA A 650 33.50 -21.18 20.73
N HIS A 651 33.35 -20.02 20.08
CA HIS A 651 34.08 -19.53 18.90
C HIS A 651 33.80 -20.27 17.57
N LEU A 652 33.19 -19.67 16.54
CA LEU A 652 33.52 -18.38 15.93
C LEU A 652 35.04 -18.26 15.72
N GLU A 653 35.62 -19.12 14.88
CA GLU A 653 36.72 -18.76 13.98
C GLU A 653 37.13 -19.92 13.07
N ARG A 654 37.38 -19.57 11.80
CA ARG A 654 38.24 -20.25 10.81
C ARG A 654 37.68 -21.51 10.14
N ASP A 655 37.03 -21.31 9.01
CA ASP A 655 37.32 -22.12 7.82
C ASP A 655 37.75 -21.20 6.68
N ALA A 656 39.05 -20.90 6.67
CA ALA A 656 39.77 -20.40 5.52
C ALA A 656 40.82 -21.43 5.12
N LYS A 657 40.60 -22.02 3.94
CA LYS A 657 41.62 -22.46 2.97
C LYS A 657 42.68 -23.52 3.40
N PHE A 658 42.56 -24.67 2.74
CA PHE A 658 43.54 -25.30 1.84
C PHE A 658 44.85 -25.96 2.37
N LYS A 659 45.11 -27.13 1.74
CA LYS A 659 46.37 -27.89 1.45
C LYS A 659 46.92 -28.76 2.59
N SER A 660 47.35 -30.00 2.39
CA SER A 660 47.65 -30.89 1.24
C SER A 660 47.47 -32.35 1.75
N ASP A 661 47.00 -33.34 0.98
CA ASP A 661 47.58 -33.87 -0.26
C ASP A 661 46.57 -34.04 -1.40
#